data_AF-A0AAE0PQ91-F1
#
_entry.id   AF-A0AAE0PQ91-F1
#
_cell.length_a   1.000
_cell.length_b   1.000
_cell.length_c   1.000
_cell.angle_alpha   90.00
_cell.angle_beta   90.00
_cell.angle_gamma   90.00
#
_symmetry.space_group_name_H-M   'P 1'
#
loop_
_entity.id
_entity.type
_entity.pdbx_description
1 polymer ?
#
loop_
_entity_poly.entity_id
_entity_poly.type
_entity_poly.pdbx_seq_one_letter_code
_entity_poly.pdbx_strand_id
1 'polypeptide(L)'
;WITTRPAAAAKIPAEHVDRVTEVRGFNDVQKVEYFRKKISDESLANRIIDHIKGSRNLFIMCHIPFFCWISATVLEGILGTEDSEDIPQTLTEMYTCFLIFQIVQGDKKYNRNNASDIPWDKDGILSLGKLAFSHLEKNNLIFFAEDLQACGIDPSNIAVYSGVCTQETGRFLGTVFSFVHLSIQEFIAALFTYVCVQNENKNVFEQSEESKETQVIDVLKVTVDKALESENGHLDLFLRFLLGLSLESNQKLIRGLLTHTGSSSDCRKDIVEYIKLKFEQNPSPERSINLFYCLNELNDDSLVKDIQSYMNSGGLSEAELSPAQWSALVFVLLTSEEEDLEVFELQKFIRSDECFKRLLPVVQEAKKALLSECNLTERSCWALHTVLSSESSKLTEVDLSSNPLEDSGVKQLCAGLKSPNCKLEKLRLSDCSITEEGYTALAEALKSSHLIELDLRGNDPGASGVKLLTDLLQDPDCKLNTLRLLKNPDAVKAIDVLKEVLGTNPLLQRELDLSGKIKGDSGVKQLSALLEDSHYRPETLMLKDCSITEEGCSALSSSFHSNPEHIREMDLSENKFGNSGVQKLCALLQHQSCNLQILSLSDCSITEEGYTALSEALKSSHLIELDLRGNDPGASGVKLLTDLLQDPDCKLNTLRLLKSPDAEEAYTCLTKMFSKNPLLHTELDLSNKTPEDVKVKQLSALLQDPHYRLQKLTLYKEDSMTVDDCSHVISALVLNPSHLRELNLNRNKPGESGLRDLCDFLKNPKCTLQTL
;
A
#
# COMPACT_ATOMS: atom_id res chain seq x y z
N TRP A 1 -11.07 38.72 -15.25
CA TRP A 1 -10.04 38.14 -14.38
C TRP A 1 -10.17 38.80 -13.02
N ILE A 2 -10.61 38.03 -12.02
CA ILE A 2 -10.70 38.51 -10.64
C ILE A 2 -9.46 37.97 -9.94
N THR A 3 -8.63 38.85 -9.39
CA THR A 3 -7.52 38.46 -8.53
C THR A 3 -7.98 38.55 -7.08
N THR A 4 -7.78 37.49 -6.30
CA THR A 4 -8.17 37.44 -4.88
C THR A 4 -7.16 36.63 -4.10
N ARG A 5 -7.10 36.86 -2.79
CA ARG A 5 -6.39 35.95 -1.87
C ARG A 5 -7.19 34.65 -1.71
N PRO A 6 -6.52 33.51 -1.44
CA PRO A 6 -7.19 32.23 -1.21
C PRO A 6 -8.30 32.31 -0.15
N ALA A 7 -8.02 32.97 0.99
CA ALA A 7 -8.98 33.13 2.09
C ALA A 7 -10.27 33.91 1.72
N ALA A 8 -10.24 34.71 0.65
CA ALA A 8 -11.40 35.44 0.15
C ALA A 8 -12.01 34.81 -1.12
N ALA A 9 -11.34 33.81 -1.71
CA ALA A 9 -11.81 33.16 -2.94
C ALA A 9 -13.15 32.46 -2.74
N ALA A 10 -13.36 31.81 -1.59
CA ALA A 10 -14.62 31.15 -1.24
C ALA A 10 -15.82 32.11 -1.14
N LYS A 11 -15.59 33.43 -1.05
CA LYS A 11 -16.66 34.43 -1.04
C LYS A 11 -17.11 34.86 -2.44
N ILE A 12 -16.38 34.45 -3.48
CA ILE A 12 -16.77 34.72 -4.87
C ILE A 12 -17.77 33.64 -5.29
N PRO A 13 -18.98 34.00 -5.75
CA PRO A 13 -19.96 33.02 -6.21
C PRO A 13 -19.39 32.12 -7.31
N ALA A 14 -19.42 30.81 -7.09
CA ALA A 14 -18.80 29.82 -7.99
C ALA A 14 -19.42 29.85 -9.40
N GLU A 15 -20.70 30.21 -9.52
CA GLU A 15 -21.43 30.38 -10.78
C GLU A 15 -20.87 31.49 -11.70
N HIS A 16 -19.96 32.33 -11.19
CA HIS A 16 -19.30 33.39 -11.95
C HIS A 16 -17.82 33.08 -12.28
N VAL A 17 -17.35 31.87 -11.97
CA VAL A 17 -15.93 31.50 -12.11
C VAL A 17 -15.80 30.22 -12.95
N ASP A 18 -15.51 30.38 -14.24
CA ASP A 18 -15.28 29.24 -15.14
C ASP A 18 -13.95 28.54 -14.89
N ARG A 19 -12.95 29.27 -14.39
CA ARG A 19 -11.59 28.78 -14.19
C ARG A 19 -10.92 29.47 -13.01
N VAL A 20 -10.25 28.67 -12.19
CA VAL A 20 -9.37 29.13 -11.10
C VAL A 20 -7.92 28.94 -11.53
N THR A 21 -7.06 29.88 -11.18
CA THR A 21 -5.61 29.75 -11.38
C THR A 21 -4.90 30.34 -10.18
N GLU A 22 -4.04 29.56 -9.56
CA GLU A 22 -3.25 29.94 -8.39
C GLU A 22 -1.90 30.53 -8.85
N VAL A 23 -1.53 31.69 -8.30
CA VAL A 23 -0.20 32.27 -8.51
C VAL A 23 0.74 31.74 -7.42
N ARG A 24 1.66 30.85 -7.82
CA ARG A 24 2.57 30.13 -6.91
C ARG A 24 3.95 30.76 -6.78
N GLY A 25 4.10 32.07 -6.87
CA GLY A 25 5.39 32.74 -6.63
C GLY A 25 6.54 32.33 -7.57
N PHE A 26 7.78 32.51 -7.10
CA PHE A 26 9.03 32.18 -7.79
C PHE A 26 9.56 30.81 -7.36
N ASN A 27 9.95 29.99 -8.35
CA ASN A 27 10.82 28.84 -8.11
C ASN A 27 12.27 29.29 -7.84
N ASP A 28 13.14 28.37 -7.43
CA ASP A 28 14.50 28.70 -6.99
C ASP A 28 15.36 29.35 -8.08
N VAL A 29 15.17 28.92 -9.34
CA VAL A 29 15.82 29.54 -10.50
C VAL A 29 15.35 30.99 -10.70
N GLN A 30 14.04 31.22 -10.61
CA GLN A 30 13.42 32.54 -10.76
C GLN A 30 13.82 33.51 -9.63
N LYS A 31 14.00 33.02 -8.39
CA LYS A 31 14.52 33.83 -7.28
C LYS A 31 15.89 34.42 -7.63
N VAL A 32 16.82 33.57 -8.09
CA VAL A 32 18.17 33.97 -8.49
C VAL A 32 18.12 34.91 -9.70
N GLU A 33 17.29 34.61 -10.69
CA GLU A 33 17.10 35.44 -11.88
C GLU A 33 16.59 36.85 -11.53
N TYR A 34 15.67 36.95 -10.57
CA TYR A 34 15.15 38.23 -10.10
C TYR A 34 16.28 39.13 -9.58
N PHE A 35 17.12 38.64 -8.67
CA PHE A 35 18.21 39.43 -8.09
C PHE A 35 19.22 39.87 -9.16
N ARG A 36 19.60 38.98 -10.09
CA ARG A 36 20.49 39.33 -11.21
C ARG A 36 19.90 40.38 -12.16
N LYS A 37 18.58 40.38 -12.37
CA LYS A 37 17.91 41.38 -13.20
C LYS A 37 17.72 42.72 -12.49
N LYS A 38 17.51 42.68 -11.17
CA LYS A 38 17.21 43.86 -10.37
C LYS A 38 18.45 44.69 -10.07
N ILE A 39 19.59 44.04 -9.85
CA ILE A 39 20.85 44.65 -9.40
C ILE A 39 21.82 44.71 -10.57
N SER A 40 22.26 45.91 -10.93
CA SER A 40 23.08 46.12 -12.13
C SER A 40 24.53 45.69 -11.98
N ASP A 41 25.06 45.71 -10.75
CA ASP A 41 26.40 45.22 -10.42
C ASP A 41 26.36 43.70 -10.18
N GLU A 42 27.02 42.94 -11.06
CA GLU A 42 27.04 41.48 -11.03
C GLU A 42 27.74 40.91 -9.77
N SER A 43 28.78 41.56 -9.27
CA SER A 43 29.48 41.15 -8.04
C SER A 43 28.59 41.33 -6.82
N LEU A 44 27.92 42.49 -6.73
CA LEU A 44 26.96 42.78 -5.66
C LEU A 44 25.75 41.84 -5.73
N ALA A 45 25.22 41.59 -6.93
CA ALA A 45 24.12 40.66 -7.13
C ALA A 45 24.47 39.25 -6.63
N ASN A 46 25.67 38.74 -6.96
CA ASN A 46 26.12 37.43 -6.49
C ASN A 46 26.29 37.40 -4.97
N ARG A 47 26.89 38.42 -4.34
CA ARG A 47 26.99 38.52 -2.88
C ARG A 47 25.62 38.48 -2.19
N ILE A 48 24.62 39.17 -2.75
CA ILE A 48 23.25 39.18 -2.24
C ILE A 48 22.59 37.82 -2.40
N ILE A 49 22.77 37.18 -3.56
CA ILE A 49 22.26 35.83 -3.80
C ILE A 49 22.88 34.83 -2.83
N ASP A 50 24.18 34.89 -2.60
CA ASP A 50 24.90 34.01 -1.68
C ASP A 50 24.44 34.22 -0.23
N HIS A 51 24.24 35.48 0.20
CA HIS A 51 23.67 35.79 1.52
C HIS A 51 22.26 35.26 1.68
N ILE A 52 21.39 35.51 0.70
CA ILE A 52 19.99 35.05 0.72
C ILE A 52 19.92 33.52 0.71
N LYS A 53 20.80 32.83 -0.04
CA LYS A 53 20.93 31.36 0.00
C LYS A 53 21.48 30.85 1.32
N GLY A 54 22.42 31.57 1.93
CA GLY A 54 22.99 31.24 3.24
C GLY A 54 21.98 31.29 4.39
N SER A 55 20.92 32.10 4.26
CA SER A 55 19.78 32.12 5.19
C SER A 55 18.55 31.44 4.58
N ARG A 56 18.36 30.16 4.91
CA ARG A 56 17.27 29.34 4.35
C ARG A 56 15.89 29.98 4.53
N ASN A 57 15.63 30.62 5.68
CA ASN A 57 14.35 31.29 5.93
C ASN A 57 14.13 32.49 5.01
N LEU A 58 15.17 33.32 4.79
CA LEU A 58 15.08 34.40 3.82
C LEU A 58 14.89 33.87 2.39
N PHE A 59 15.57 32.78 2.03
CA PHE A 59 15.42 32.13 0.73
C PHE A 59 14.01 31.55 0.49
N ILE A 60 13.40 30.93 1.51
CA ILE A 60 12.03 30.43 1.45
C ILE A 60 11.06 31.59 1.26
N MET A 61 11.21 32.68 2.02
CA MET A 61 10.35 33.85 1.89
C MET A 61 10.46 34.51 0.51
N CYS A 62 11.63 34.48 -0.13
CA CYS A 62 11.82 34.95 -1.51
C CYS A 62 11.00 34.17 -2.56
N HIS A 63 10.29 33.11 -2.19
CA HIS A 63 9.25 32.54 -3.03
C HIS A 63 8.17 33.57 -3.40
N ILE A 64 7.84 34.50 -2.51
CA ILE A 64 6.91 35.59 -2.82
C ILE A 64 7.74 36.76 -3.39
N PRO A 65 7.49 37.20 -4.64
CA PRO A 65 8.30 38.21 -5.33
C PRO A 65 8.46 39.53 -4.56
N PHE A 66 7.48 39.89 -3.73
CA PHE A 66 7.53 41.07 -2.89
C PHE A 66 8.67 41.02 -1.85
N PHE A 67 8.96 39.85 -1.28
CA PHE A 67 10.12 39.71 -0.38
C PHE A 67 11.44 39.83 -1.14
N CYS A 68 11.53 39.34 -2.39
CA CYS A 68 12.72 39.58 -3.21
C CYS A 68 12.96 41.09 -3.42
N TRP A 69 11.90 41.86 -3.63
CA TRP A 69 12.00 43.31 -3.78
C TRP A 69 12.52 44.00 -2.50
N ILE A 70 11.99 43.62 -1.33
CA ILE A 70 12.46 44.13 -0.04
C ILE A 70 13.93 43.75 0.19
N SER A 71 14.26 42.47 0.04
CA SER A 71 15.62 41.97 0.22
C SER A 71 16.60 42.64 -0.73
N ALA A 72 16.24 42.82 -2.00
CA ALA A 72 17.08 43.55 -2.95
C ALA A 72 17.29 45.00 -2.52
N THR A 73 16.22 45.71 -2.13
CA THR A 73 16.28 47.12 -1.72
C THR A 73 17.18 47.32 -0.49
N VAL A 74 17.02 46.44 0.53
CA VAL A 74 17.78 46.53 1.78
C VAL A 74 19.23 46.12 1.57
N LEU A 75 19.47 44.96 0.95
CA LEU A 75 20.82 44.42 0.82
C LEU A 75 21.66 45.18 -0.21
N GLU A 76 21.05 45.74 -1.27
CA GLU A 76 21.75 46.65 -2.18
C GLU A 76 22.24 47.91 -1.45
N GLY A 77 21.43 48.45 -0.53
CA GLY A 77 21.80 49.60 0.29
C GLY A 77 22.91 49.32 1.30
N ILE A 78 22.91 48.13 1.93
CA ILE A 78 23.87 47.76 2.98
C ILE A 78 25.18 47.19 2.40
N LEU A 79 25.09 46.25 1.45
CA LEU A 79 26.27 45.59 0.87
C LEU A 79 26.97 46.42 -0.21
N GLY A 80 26.32 47.49 -0.67
CA GLY A 80 26.90 48.50 -1.57
C GLY A 80 27.85 49.47 -0.87
N THR A 81 27.93 49.47 0.46
CA THR A 81 28.88 50.29 1.25
C THR A 81 30.04 49.46 1.80
N GLU A 82 31.22 50.07 1.99
CA GLU A 82 32.46 49.37 2.40
C GLU A 82 32.44 48.84 3.86
N ASP A 83 31.55 49.36 4.71
CA ASP A 83 31.37 48.95 6.11
C ASP A 83 30.14 48.03 6.26
N SER A 84 30.31 46.69 6.21
CA SER A 84 29.17 45.74 6.25
C SER A 84 29.17 44.83 7.48
N GLU A 85 29.28 45.38 8.69
CA GLU A 85 29.30 44.56 9.92
C GLU A 85 27.92 44.03 10.38
N ASP A 86 26.80 44.58 9.89
CA ASP A 86 25.44 44.22 10.33
C ASP A 86 24.48 43.85 9.18
N ILE A 87 24.71 42.71 8.52
CA ILE A 87 23.83 42.24 7.44
C ILE A 87 22.60 41.51 8.03
N PRO A 88 21.36 41.91 7.68
CA PRO A 88 20.13 41.27 8.17
C PRO A 88 20.09 39.76 7.91
N GLN A 89 19.86 38.97 8.96
CA GLN A 89 19.77 37.50 8.93
C GLN A 89 18.32 37.00 9.04
N THR A 90 17.48 37.76 9.73
CA THR A 90 16.07 37.44 10.01
C THR A 90 15.11 38.28 9.17
N LEU A 91 13.84 37.85 9.11
CA LEU A 91 12.83 38.61 8.39
C LEU A 91 12.54 39.94 9.07
N THR A 92 12.53 39.96 10.41
CA THR A 92 12.30 41.18 11.19
C THR A 92 13.40 42.21 10.98
N GLU A 93 14.67 41.79 10.95
CA GLU A 93 15.80 42.69 10.64
C GLU A 93 15.64 43.28 9.23
N MET A 94 15.28 42.44 8.24
CA MET A 94 15.08 42.89 6.87
C MET A 94 13.98 43.97 6.78
N TYR A 95 12.85 43.78 7.47
CA TYR A 95 11.76 44.76 7.49
C TYR A 95 12.09 46.01 8.31
N THR A 96 12.85 45.87 9.39
CA THR A 96 13.32 47.01 10.19
C THR A 96 14.26 47.90 9.37
N CYS A 97 15.24 47.31 8.69
CA CYS A 97 16.13 48.02 7.78
C CYS A 97 15.35 48.64 6.60
N PHE A 98 14.36 47.93 6.06
CA PHE A 98 13.51 48.47 5.00
C PHE A 98 12.73 49.71 5.47
N LEU A 99 12.11 49.67 6.65
CA LEU A 99 11.41 50.83 7.22
C LEU A 99 12.36 52.02 7.42
N ILE A 100 13.56 51.77 7.97
CA ILE A 100 14.59 52.81 8.13
C ILE A 100 14.95 53.43 6.78
N PHE A 101 15.14 52.62 5.74
CA PHE A 101 15.43 53.11 4.40
C PHE A 101 14.29 53.99 3.86
N GLN A 102 13.03 53.58 4.05
CA GLN A 102 11.87 54.39 3.63
C GLN A 102 11.79 55.72 4.39
N ILE A 103 12.08 55.74 5.69
CA ILE A 103 12.11 56.96 6.52
C ILE A 103 13.20 57.91 6.01
N VAL A 104 14.42 57.41 5.83
CA VAL A 104 15.56 58.22 5.36
C VAL A 104 15.31 58.79 3.97
N GLN A 105 14.74 58.00 3.05
CA GLN A 105 14.40 58.48 1.71
C GLN A 105 13.24 59.47 1.72
N GLY A 106 12.23 59.25 2.56
CA GLY A 106 11.12 60.17 2.77
C GLY A 106 11.60 61.52 3.27
N ASP A 107 12.48 61.53 4.28
CA ASP A 107 13.04 62.75 4.86
C ASP A 107 13.88 63.53 3.83
N LYS A 108 14.71 62.86 3.04
CA LYS A 108 15.46 63.48 1.93
C LYS A 108 14.52 64.11 0.89
N LYS A 109 13.41 63.43 0.55
CA LYS A 109 12.46 63.87 -0.48
C LYS A 109 11.62 65.06 -0.03
N TYR A 110 11.13 65.06 1.21
CA TYR A 110 10.14 66.03 1.68
C TYR A 110 10.73 67.12 2.60
N ASN A 111 11.72 66.79 3.43
CA ASN A 111 12.32 67.71 4.40
C ASN A 111 13.72 68.22 3.98
N ARG A 112 14.35 67.62 2.95
CA ARG A 112 15.69 67.99 2.41
C ARG A 112 16.82 67.97 3.44
N ASN A 113 16.67 67.20 4.52
CA ASN A 113 17.71 67.01 5.52
C ASN A 113 18.65 65.86 5.11
N ASN A 114 19.94 66.05 5.38
CA ASN A 114 21.01 65.05 5.15
C ASN A 114 21.67 64.65 6.48
N ALA A 115 20.89 64.58 7.56
CA ALA A 115 21.43 64.25 8.89
C ALA A 115 22.03 62.83 8.93
N SER A 116 23.05 62.64 9.77
CA SER A 116 23.71 61.35 9.98
C SER A 116 22.88 60.38 10.83
N ASP A 117 21.94 60.89 11.62
CA ASP A 117 21.03 60.11 12.47
C ASP A 117 19.70 59.83 11.76
N ILE A 118 19.03 58.73 12.13
CA ILE A 118 17.74 58.34 11.55
C ILE A 118 16.65 59.34 12.01
N PRO A 119 15.94 60.02 11.10
CA PRO A 119 14.95 61.05 11.43
C PRO A 119 13.60 60.44 11.82
N TRP A 120 13.53 59.85 13.01
CA TRP A 120 12.32 59.19 13.50
C TRP A 120 11.16 60.17 13.74
N ASP A 121 10.08 60.06 12.96
CA ASP A 121 8.77 60.66 13.26
C ASP A 121 8.00 59.75 14.22
N LYS A 122 8.28 59.87 15.52
CA LYS A 122 7.67 59.01 16.56
C LYS A 122 6.15 59.02 16.50
N ASP A 123 5.56 60.21 16.47
CA ASP A 123 4.10 60.37 16.53
C ASP A 123 3.45 59.83 15.26
N GLY A 124 4.01 60.15 14.08
CA GLY A 124 3.48 59.65 12.81
C GLY A 124 3.61 58.14 12.64
N ILE A 125 4.74 57.54 13.05
CA ILE A 125 4.94 56.08 13.00
C ILE A 125 4.00 55.36 13.98
N LEU A 126 3.78 55.90 15.18
CA LEU A 126 2.82 55.33 16.14
C LEU A 126 1.38 55.43 15.63
N SER A 127 0.99 56.55 15.03
CA SER A 127 -0.31 56.71 14.39
C SER A 127 -0.51 55.72 13.24
N LEU A 128 0.50 55.53 12.40
CA LEU A 128 0.46 54.54 11.31
C LEU A 128 0.41 53.10 11.85
N GLY A 129 1.16 52.85 12.92
CA GLY A 129 1.13 51.65 13.74
C GLY A 129 -0.26 51.27 14.24
N LYS A 130 -0.92 52.23 14.87
CA LYS A 130 -2.29 52.08 15.40
C LYS A 130 -3.29 51.75 14.29
N LEU A 131 -3.16 52.41 13.14
CA LEU A 131 -3.96 52.12 11.95
C LEU A 131 -3.72 50.69 11.47
N ALA A 132 -2.45 50.29 11.31
CA ALA A 132 -2.07 48.96 10.85
C ALA A 132 -2.65 47.86 11.75
N PHE A 133 -2.50 48.01 13.08
CA PHE A 133 -3.00 47.06 14.07
C PHE A 133 -4.53 46.96 14.07
N SER A 134 -5.25 48.08 14.10
CA SER A 134 -6.73 48.13 14.06
C SER A 134 -7.30 47.44 12.82
N HIS A 135 -6.68 47.65 11.67
CA HIS A 135 -7.12 47.00 10.42
C HIS A 135 -6.64 45.54 10.32
N LEU A 136 -5.52 45.17 10.94
CA LEU A 136 -5.09 43.76 11.01
C LEU A 136 -6.08 42.94 11.84
N GLU A 137 -6.48 43.44 13.01
CA GLU A 137 -7.44 42.77 13.89
C GLU A 137 -8.83 42.61 13.23
N LYS A 138 -9.24 43.59 12.43
CA LYS A 138 -10.49 43.53 11.64
C LYS A 138 -10.35 42.72 10.34
N ASN A 139 -9.15 42.25 10.01
CA ASN A 139 -8.81 41.60 8.74
C ASN A 139 -9.15 42.46 7.49
N ASN A 140 -8.92 43.77 7.61
CA ASN A 140 -9.11 44.77 6.55
C ASN A 140 -7.77 45.09 5.86
N LEU A 141 -7.77 45.13 4.53
CA LEU A 141 -6.61 45.56 3.72
C LEU A 141 -6.67 47.00 3.24
N ILE A 142 -7.90 47.50 3.11
CA ILE A 142 -8.17 48.84 2.64
C ILE A 142 -8.78 49.65 3.77
N PHE A 143 -8.54 50.94 3.73
CA PHE A 143 -9.03 51.92 4.70
C PHE A 143 -9.30 53.24 4.00
N PHE A 144 -10.12 54.08 4.64
CA PHE A 144 -10.61 55.34 4.08
C PHE A 144 -10.04 56.54 4.84
N ALA A 145 -10.37 57.74 4.37
CA ALA A 145 -9.88 58.99 4.97
C ALA A 145 -10.32 59.12 6.44
N GLU A 146 -11.50 58.60 6.79
CA GLU A 146 -12.05 58.60 8.14
C GLU A 146 -11.23 57.72 9.08
N ASP A 147 -10.73 56.58 8.60
CA ASP A 147 -9.88 55.67 9.37
C ASP A 147 -8.51 56.31 9.69
N LEU A 148 -7.94 57.03 8.71
CA LEU A 148 -6.71 57.80 8.89
C LEU A 148 -6.89 58.88 9.97
N GLN A 149 -7.97 59.64 9.88
CA GLN A 149 -8.29 60.69 10.85
C GLN A 149 -8.54 60.12 12.26
N ALA A 150 -9.21 58.98 12.37
CA ALA A 150 -9.42 58.29 13.64
C ALA A 150 -8.10 57.84 14.31
N CYS A 151 -7.03 57.66 13.53
CA CYS A 151 -5.69 57.33 14.03
C CYS A 151 -4.78 58.57 14.18
N GLY A 152 -5.29 59.78 13.93
CA GLY A 152 -4.53 61.02 14.03
C GLY A 152 -3.67 61.36 12.80
N ILE A 153 -3.93 60.72 11.66
CA ILE A 153 -3.21 60.95 10.41
C ILE A 153 -4.03 61.87 9.51
N ASP A 154 -3.47 63.01 9.11
CA ASP A 154 -4.06 63.84 8.05
C ASP A 154 -3.92 63.10 6.71
N PRO A 155 -5.02 62.83 5.97
CA PRO A 155 -4.97 62.18 4.67
C PRO A 155 -4.05 62.86 3.65
N SER A 156 -3.79 64.17 3.78
CA SER A 156 -2.85 64.89 2.91
C SER A 156 -1.38 64.56 3.20
N ASN A 157 -1.05 64.11 4.41
CA ASN A 157 0.31 63.76 4.85
C ASN A 157 0.67 62.29 4.59
N ILE A 158 -0.27 61.45 4.13
CA ILE A 158 0.01 60.04 3.82
C ILE A 158 1.06 59.88 2.71
N ALA A 159 1.24 60.89 1.85
CA ALA A 159 2.26 60.90 0.80
C ALA A 159 3.70 60.83 1.35
N VAL A 160 3.92 61.26 2.60
CA VAL A 160 5.20 61.10 3.31
C VAL A 160 5.54 59.61 3.48
N TYR A 161 4.50 58.79 3.66
CA TYR A 161 4.58 57.34 3.84
C TYR A 161 4.43 56.55 2.54
N SER A 162 4.64 57.18 1.37
CA SER A 162 4.46 56.54 0.04
C SER A 162 5.27 55.27 -0.21
N GLY A 163 6.30 54.99 0.59
CA GLY A 163 7.07 53.74 0.55
C GLY A 163 6.42 52.56 1.29
N VAL A 164 5.43 52.83 2.14
CA VAL A 164 4.74 51.82 2.97
C VAL A 164 3.21 51.83 2.76
N CYS A 165 2.64 52.96 2.34
CA CYS A 165 1.23 53.12 2.01
C CYS A 165 1.03 53.61 0.58
N THR A 166 -0.08 53.19 -0.03
CA THR A 166 -0.54 53.62 -1.34
C THR A 166 -1.91 54.25 -1.27
N GLN A 167 -2.20 55.11 -2.23
CA GLN A 167 -3.48 55.79 -2.40
C GLN A 167 -3.97 55.55 -3.83
N GLU A 168 -5.19 55.06 -3.97
CA GLU A 168 -5.88 54.93 -5.25
C GLU A 168 -7.18 55.73 -5.25
N THR A 169 -7.37 56.58 -6.26
CA THR A 169 -8.60 57.36 -6.40
C THR A 169 -9.47 56.75 -7.49
N GLY A 170 -10.54 56.10 -7.06
CA GLY A 170 -11.52 55.48 -7.94
C GLY A 170 -12.64 56.45 -8.31
N ARG A 171 -13.16 56.34 -9.54
CA ARG A 171 -14.25 57.20 -10.05
C ARG A 171 -15.56 57.06 -9.25
N PHE A 172 -15.78 55.93 -8.57
CA PHE A 172 -17.03 55.62 -7.84
C PHE A 172 -16.84 55.29 -6.35
N LEU A 173 -15.66 54.84 -5.92
CA LEU A 173 -15.38 54.47 -4.52
C LEU A 173 -14.73 55.59 -3.69
N GLY A 174 -14.42 56.73 -4.30
CA GLY A 174 -13.62 57.76 -3.66
C GLY A 174 -12.14 57.38 -3.57
N THR A 175 -11.42 58.04 -2.67
CA THR A 175 -10.00 57.74 -2.41
C THR A 175 -9.91 56.60 -1.40
N VAL A 176 -9.23 55.53 -1.78
CA VAL A 176 -8.97 54.36 -0.95
C VAL A 176 -7.48 54.29 -0.66
N PHE A 177 -7.15 53.89 0.56
CA PHE A 177 -5.77 53.71 1.01
C PHE A 177 -5.52 52.25 1.36
N SER A 178 -4.27 51.82 1.20
CA SER A 178 -3.82 50.49 1.62
C SER A 178 -2.34 50.52 1.94
N PHE A 179 -1.86 49.54 2.71
CA PHE A 179 -0.43 49.28 2.76
C PHE A 179 0.05 48.68 1.44
N VAL A 180 1.28 48.98 1.01
CA VAL A 180 1.84 48.48 -0.26
C VAL A 180 1.78 46.95 -0.33
N HIS A 181 1.88 46.28 0.83
CA HIS A 181 1.68 44.85 0.97
C HIS A 181 1.21 44.52 2.40
N LEU A 182 0.48 43.41 2.57
CA LEU A 182 -0.02 42.97 3.89
C LEU A 182 1.12 42.75 4.90
N SER A 183 2.26 42.21 4.47
CA SER A 183 3.42 42.03 5.36
C SER A 183 3.96 43.34 5.92
N ILE A 184 3.80 44.46 5.22
CA ILE A 184 4.16 45.80 5.75
C ILE A 184 3.15 46.21 6.82
N GLN A 185 1.85 45.97 6.60
CA GLN A 185 0.82 46.21 7.61
C GLN A 185 1.10 45.38 8.88
N GLU A 186 1.39 44.09 8.72
CA GLU A 186 1.71 43.18 9.83
C GLU A 186 2.98 43.62 10.58
N PHE A 187 4.04 44.00 9.87
CA PHE A 187 5.26 44.51 10.48
C PHE A 187 5.03 45.81 11.27
N ILE A 188 4.35 46.79 10.67
CA ILE A 188 4.08 48.08 11.31
C ILE A 188 3.14 47.90 12.52
N ALA A 189 2.17 47.00 12.43
CA ALA A 189 1.34 46.62 13.56
C ALA A 189 2.17 45.99 14.68
N ALA A 190 3.09 45.08 14.37
CA ALA A 190 3.96 44.45 15.36
C ALA A 190 4.90 45.46 16.03
N LEU A 191 5.46 46.39 15.25
CA LEU A 191 6.26 47.51 15.76
C LEU A 191 5.47 48.37 16.73
N PHE A 192 4.22 48.72 16.38
CA PHE A 192 3.32 49.46 17.25
C PHE A 192 3.04 48.72 18.56
N THR A 193 2.67 47.44 18.48
CA THR A 193 2.43 46.59 19.65
C THR A 193 3.64 46.59 20.57
N TYR A 194 4.84 46.40 20.01
CA TYR A 194 6.08 46.36 20.78
C TYR A 194 6.39 47.70 21.45
N VAL A 195 6.30 48.81 20.71
CA VAL A 195 6.59 50.15 21.25
C VAL A 195 5.57 50.54 22.34
N CYS A 196 4.28 50.21 22.18
CA CYS A 196 3.26 50.47 23.19
C CYS A 196 3.51 49.72 24.51
N VAL A 197 3.84 48.42 24.45
CA VAL A 197 4.13 47.68 25.67
C VAL A 197 5.43 48.17 26.33
N GLN A 198 6.45 48.50 25.53
CA GLN A 198 7.75 48.92 26.06
C GLN A 198 7.74 50.34 26.65
N ASN A 199 7.03 51.28 26.02
CA ASN A 199 7.01 52.69 26.45
C ASN A 199 5.86 53.01 27.41
N GLU A 200 4.72 52.32 27.31
CA GLU A 200 3.49 52.64 28.04
C GLU A 200 3.00 51.53 28.98
N ASN A 201 3.65 50.35 28.99
CA ASN A 201 3.20 49.14 29.71
C ASN A 201 1.76 48.72 29.37
N LYS A 202 1.32 49.02 28.13
CA LYS A 202 -0.03 48.73 27.65
C LYS A 202 -0.08 47.54 26.71
N ASN A 203 -1.04 46.65 26.98
CA ASN A 203 -1.43 45.60 26.05
C ASN A 203 -2.41 46.17 25.01
N VAL A 204 -2.00 46.21 23.74
CA VAL A 204 -2.85 46.71 22.64
C VAL A 204 -4.09 45.84 22.37
N PHE A 205 -4.11 44.60 22.89
CA PHE A 205 -5.26 43.70 22.78
C PHE A 205 -6.34 43.94 23.85
N GLU A 206 -6.08 44.77 24.86
CA GLU A 206 -7.03 45.05 25.95
C GLU A 206 -7.66 46.44 25.76
N GLN A 207 -8.99 46.50 25.69
CA GLN A 207 -9.76 47.74 25.49
C GLN A 207 -10.22 48.41 26.80
N SER A 208 -9.89 47.86 27.97
CA SER A 208 -10.36 48.38 29.27
C SER A 208 -9.50 49.52 29.81
N GLU A 209 -10.15 50.59 30.32
CA GLU A 209 -9.49 51.75 30.94
C GLU A 209 -8.75 51.44 32.27
N GLU A 210 -8.98 50.26 32.87
CA GLU A 210 -8.20 49.75 34.00
C GLU A 210 -7.00 48.92 33.50
N SER A 211 -6.03 49.58 32.88
CA SER A 211 -4.82 48.88 32.39
C SER A 211 -3.98 48.38 33.57
N LYS A 212 -3.93 47.06 33.77
CA LYS A 212 -2.88 46.45 34.61
C LYS A 212 -1.54 46.67 33.92
N GLU A 213 -0.52 47.09 34.67
CA GLU A 213 0.85 47.16 34.14
C GLU A 213 1.21 45.81 33.51
N THR A 214 1.40 45.79 32.20
CA THR A 214 1.64 44.56 31.44
C THR A 214 3.10 44.49 31.02
N GLN A 215 3.75 43.34 31.25
CA GLN A 215 5.13 43.14 30.81
C GLN A 215 5.17 42.69 29.35
N VAL A 216 6.29 42.94 28.67
CA VAL A 216 6.51 42.50 27.28
C VAL A 216 6.23 41.00 27.11
N ILE A 217 6.73 40.18 28.04
CA ILE A 217 6.55 38.72 28.00
C ILE A 217 5.08 38.30 28.02
N ASP A 218 4.21 39.01 28.73
CA ASP A 218 2.78 38.70 28.80
C ASP A 218 2.11 38.94 27.44
N VAL A 219 2.44 40.06 26.78
CA VAL A 219 1.94 40.38 25.43
C VAL A 219 2.45 39.37 24.40
N LEU A 220 3.72 38.97 24.49
CA LEU A 220 4.28 37.95 23.59
C LEU A 220 3.54 36.60 23.75
N LYS A 221 3.31 36.13 24.99
CA LYS A 221 2.59 34.89 25.26
C LYS A 221 1.15 34.93 24.74
N VAL A 222 0.41 36.01 25.01
CA VAL A 222 -0.96 36.22 24.50
C VAL A 222 -0.97 36.22 22.97
N THR A 223 0.04 36.80 22.34
CA THR A 223 0.12 36.83 20.87
C THR A 223 0.38 35.44 20.28
N VAL A 224 1.25 34.65 20.91
CA VAL A 224 1.47 33.23 20.52
C VAL A 224 0.15 32.46 20.58
N ASP A 225 -0.61 32.61 21.65
CA ASP A 225 -1.93 31.97 21.81
C ASP A 225 -2.90 32.38 20.70
N LYS A 226 -3.07 33.69 20.48
CA LYS A 226 -3.95 34.21 19.43
C LYS A 226 -3.56 33.76 18.02
N ALA A 227 -2.26 33.64 17.72
CA ALA A 227 -1.79 33.16 16.43
C ALA A 227 -2.06 31.65 16.23
N LEU A 228 -1.96 30.85 17.30
CA LEU A 228 -2.30 29.43 17.27
C LEU A 228 -3.80 29.19 17.14
N GLU A 229 -4.64 30.05 17.73
CA GLU A 229 -6.10 30.04 17.58
C GLU A 229 -6.57 30.52 16.20
N SER A 230 -5.69 31.15 15.42
CA SER A 230 -6.03 31.67 14.10
C SER A 230 -6.18 30.56 13.05
N GLU A 231 -7.42 30.30 12.62
CA GLU A 231 -7.73 29.26 11.61
C GLU A 231 -6.99 29.46 10.28
N ASN A 232 -6.78 30.71 9.86
CA ASN A 232 -6.18 31.05 8.56
C ASN A 232 -4.75 31.59 8.65
N GLY A 233 -4.17 31.63 9.86
CA GLY A 233 -2.82 32.13 10.10
C GLY A 233 -2.61 33.62 9.79
N HIS A 234 -3.65 34.45 9.80
CA HIS A 234 -3.52 35.88 9.50
C HIS A 234 -2.68 36.67 10.54
N LEU A 235 -2.32 36.06 11.67
CA LEU A 235 -1.43 36.65 12.69
C LEU A 235 -0.02 36.04 12.66
N ASP A 236 0.25 35.09 11.77
CA ASP A 236 1.50 34.31 11.77
C ASP A 236 2.71 35.22 11.53
N LEU A 237 2.63 36.08 10.53
CA LEU A 237 3.72 36.98 10.18
C LEU A 237 3.83 38.16 11.16
N PHE A 238 2.70 38.67 11.66
CA PHE A 238 2.67 39.62 12.78
C PHE A 238 3.39 39.08 14.02
N LEU A 239 3.13 37.84 14.43
CA LEU A 239 3.78 37.20 15.57
C LEU A 239 5.29 37.09 15.36
N ARG A 240 5.74 36.64 14.17
CA ARG A 240 7.16 36.55 13.81
C ARG A 240 7.86 37.90 14.01
N PHE A 241 7.27 38.97 13.47
CA PHE A 241 7.81 40.31 13.62
C PHE A 241 7.85 40.77 15.08
N LEU A 242 6.78 40.55 15.83
CA LEU A 242 6.71 40.97 17.24
C LEU A 242 7.78 40.27 18.09
N LEU A 243 7.99 38.98 17.87
CA LEU A 243 9.03 38.20 18.54
C LEU A 243 10.43 38.65 18.11
N GLY A 244 10.68 38.87 16.82
CA GLY A 244 11.96 39.38 16.33
C GLY A 244 12.28 40.75 16.93
N LEU A 245 11.30 41.67 17.02
CA LEU A 245 11.47 43.00 17.61
C LEU A 245 11.83 42.96 19.11
N SER A 246 11.46 41.87 19.80
CA SER A 246 11.84 41.66 21.20
C SER A 246 13.33 41.37 21.41
N LEU A 247 14.09 41.02 20.36
CA LEU A 247 15.53 40.80 20.46
C LEU A 247 16.31 42.11 20.63
N GLU A 248 17.34 42.08 21.48
CA GLU A 248 18.18 43.24 21.75
C GLU A 248 18.87 43.81 20.49
N SER A 249 19.23 42.96 19.51
CA SER A 249 19.79 43.41 18.22
C SER A 249 18.83 44.32 17.47
N ASN A 250 17.55 43.93 17.39
CA ASN A 250 16.50 44.70 16.74
C ASN A 250 16.12 45.96 17.53
N GLN A 251 16.10 45.89 18.86
CA GLN A 251 15.86 47.04 19.72
C GLN A 251 16.89 48.17 19.49
N LYS A 252 18.15 47.84 19.17
CA LYS A 252 19.17 48.84 18.82
C LYS A 252 18.81 49.61 17.55
N LEU A 253 18.26 48.92 16.55
CA LEU A 253 17.85 49.53 15.28
C LEU A 253 16.66 50.49 15.43
N ILE A 254 15.71 50.16 16.32
CA ILE A 254 14.51 50.98 16.58
C ILE A 254 14.64 51.89 17.81
N ARG A 255 15.85 52.06 18.36
CA ARG A 255 16.08 52.80 19.61
C ARG A 255 15.51 54.22 19.59
N GLY A 256 15.48 54.84 18.41
CA GLY A 256 14.89 56.16 18.24
C GLY A 256 13.38 56.23 18.49
N LEU A 257 12.66 55.11 18.59
CA LEU A 257 11.23 55.01 18.94
C LEU A 257 10.98 54.69 20.42
N LEU A 258 12.00 54.24 21.16
CA LEU A 258 11.86 53.77 22.55
C LEU A 258 12.16 54.89 23.56
N THR A 259 11.44 54.93 24.69
CA THR A 259 11.62 55.94 25.75
C THR A 259 12.52 55.47 26.90
N HIS A 260 12.66 54.16 27.14
CA HIS A 260 13.43 53.60 28.26
C HIS A 260 14.44 52.53 27.77
N THR A 261 15.69 52.62 28.24
CA THR A 261 16.81 51.71 27.89
C THR A 261 17.20 50.76 29.03
N GLY A 262 16.34 50.57 30.03
CA GLY A 262 16.57 49.64 31.13
C GLY A 262 16.46 48.20 30.64
N SER A 263 17.42 47.33 31.01
CA SER A 263 17.51 45.95 30.54
C SER A 263 16.16 45.25 30.68
N SER A 264 15.50 44.94 29.56
CA SER A 264 14.46 43.93 29.57
C SER A 264 15.11 42.66 30.12
N SER A 265 14.76 42.28 31.35
CA SER A 265 15.07 40.97 31.90
C SER A 265 14.82 39.92 30.83
N ASP A 266 15.76 38.98 30.65
CA ASP A 266 15.94 38.01 29.55
C ASP A 266 14.67 37.24 29.12
N CYS A 267 13.68 37.96 28.58
CA CYS A 267 12.37 37.44 28.17
C CYS A 267 12.48 36.48 26.99
N ARG A 268 13.62 36.49 26.29
CA ARG A 268 13.93 35.57 25.19
C ARG A 268 13.89 34.13 25.68
N LYS A 269 14.53 33.81 26.81
CA LYS A 269 14.51 32.44 27.34
C LYS A 269 13.10 32.00 27.69
N ASP A 270 12.36 32.87 28.39
CA ASP A 270 10.99 32.58 28.83
C ASP A 270 10.04 32.38 27.65
N ILE A 271 10.14 33.19 26.59
CA ILE A 271 9.28 33.05 25.40
C ILE A 271 9.69 31.86 24.53
N VAL A 272 10.98 31.56 24.42
CA VAL A 272 11.47 30.35 23.73
C VAL A 272 10.95 29.10 24.44
N GLU A 273 11.05 29.02 25.76
CA GLU A 273 10.53 27.90 26.54
C GLU A 273 9.01 27.79 26.42
N TYR A 274 8.31 28.93 26.43
CA TYR A 274 6.86 28.97 26.22
C TYR A 274 6.46 28.45 24.83
N ILE A 275 7.15 28.86 23.75
CA ILE A 275 6.93 28.34 22.40
C ILE A 275 7.23 26.84 22.33
N LYS A 276 8.32 26.38 22.96
CA LYS A 276 8.66 24.96 23.06
C LYS A 276 7.54 24.16 23.73
N LEU A 277 6.95 24.69 24.79
CA LEU A 277 5.80 24.10 25.48
C LEU A 277 4.53 24.05 24.61
N LYS A 278 4.35 24.96 23.64
CA LYS A 278 3.21 24.91 22.71
C LYS A 278 3.25 23.73 21.75
N PHE A 279 4.42 23.20 21.43
CA PHE A 279 4.48 21.97 20.62
C PHE A 279 3.91 20.75 21.35
N GLU A 280 3.95 20.72 22.68
CA GLU A 280 3.36 19.63 23.48
C GLU A 280 1.84 19.58 23.38
N GLN A 281 1.21 20.65 22.92
CA GLN A 281 -0.22 20.70 22.60
C GLN A 281 -0.54 20.05 21.24
N ASN A 282 0.48 19.52 20.55
CA ASN A 282 0.41 18.86 19.24
C ASN A 282 -0.36 19.69 18.19
N PRO A 283 0.08 20.94 17.91
CA PRO A 283 -0.58 21.81 16.96
C PRO A 283 -0.51 21.24 15.53
N SER A 284 -1.31 21.79 14.60
CA SER A 284 -1.28 21.34 13.21
C SER A 284 0.12 21.55 12.58
N PRO A 285 0.50 20.81 11.54
CA PRO A 285 1.78 20.98 10.87
C PRO A 285 2.08 22.42 10.44
N GLU A 286 1.07 23.13 9.92
CA GLU A 286 1.18 24.53 9.50
C GLU A 286 1.48 25.45 10.68
N ARG A 287 0.78 25.23 11.82
CA ARG A 287 1.01 25.98 13.06
C ARG A 287 2.40 25.66 13.63
N SER A 288 2.81 24.39 13.64
CA SER A 288 4.15 23.96 14.06
C SER A 288 5.25 24.63 13.22
N ILE A 289 5.10 24.64 11.90
CA ILE A 289 6.02 25.32 10.99
C ILE A 289 6.09 26.83 11.33
N ASN A 290 4.95 27.47 11.62
CA ASN A 290 4.95 28.86 12.04
C ASN A 290 5.74 29.10 13.35
N LEU A 291 5.59 28.21 14.34
CA LEU A 291 6.35 28.28 15.58
C LEU A 291 7.87 28.10 15.35
N PHE A 292 8.30 27.27 14.40
CA PHE A 292 9.73 27.20 14.04
C PHE A 292 10.25 28.49 13.42
N TYR A 293 9.47 29.12 12.54
CA TYR A 293 9.84 30.44 12.05
C TYR A 293 9.92 31.47 13.18
N CYS A 294 9.03 31.40 14.17
CA CYS A 294 9.09 32.23 15.38
C CYS A 294 10.36 31.98 16.22
N LEU A 295 10.75 30.72 16.43
CA LEU A 295 12.01 30.37 17.10
C LEU A 295 13.22 30.90 16.32
N ASN A 296 13.18 30.83 14.99
CA ASN A 296 14.23 31.40 14.15
C ASN A 296 14.32 32.92 14.27
N GLU A 297 13.20 33.65 14.31
CA GLU A 297 13.20 35.10 14.57
C GLU A 297 13.76 35.44 15.96
N LEU A 298 13.74 34.49 16.91
CA LEU A 298 14.36 34.60 18.23
C LEU A 298 15.82 34.10 18.28
N ASN A 299 16.39 33.71 17.12
CA ASN A 299 17.71 33.09 17.00
C ASN A 299 17.87 31.80 17.85
N ASP A 300 16.80 31.03 18.04
CA ASP A 300 16.82 29.71 18.66
C ASP A 300 16.71 28.60 17.60
N ASP A 301 17.81 27.90 17.37
CA ASP A 301 17.91 26.76 16.46
C ASP A 301 18.15 25.43 17.19
N SER A 302 17.91 25.40 18.51
CA SER A 302 18.31 24.26 19.35
C SER A 302 17.60 22.98 18.94
N LEU A 303 16.27 23.02 18.73
CA LEU A 303 15.48 21.85 18.32
C LEU A 303 15.89 21.34 16.94
N VAL A 304 16.24 22.26 16.02
CA VAL A 304 16.71 21.91 14.68
C VAL A 304 18.06 21.21 14.76
N LYS A 305 19.00 21.77 15.53
CA LYS A 305 20.33 21.16 15.78
C LYS A 305 20.21 19.80 16.46
N ASP A 306 19.31 19.67 17.43
CA ASP A 306 19.06 18.40 18.13
C ASP A 306 18.63 17.33 17.11
N ILE A 307 17.66 17.63 16.24
CA ILE A 307 17.19 16.68 15.21
C ILE A 307 18.22 16.42 14.13
N GLN A 308 18.95 17.43 13.66
CA GLN A 308 20.04 17.23 12.71
C GLN A 308 21.12 16.31 13.29
N SER A 309 21.40 16.38 14.60
CA SER A 309 22.29 15.43 15.28
C SER A 309 21.76 13.99 15.24
N TYR A 310 20.44 13.79 15.48
CA TYR A 310 19.79 12.48 15.33
C TYR A 310 19.87 11.96 13.88
N MET A 311 19.65 12.82 12.88
CA MET A 311 19.75 12.47 11.46
C MET A 311 21.16 12.04 11.09
N ASN A 312 22.16 12.83 11.51
CA ASN A 312 23.58 12.58 11.20
C ASN A 312 24.13 11.32 11.90
N SER A 313 23.56 10.96 13.06
CA SER A 313 23.93 9.74 13.78
C SER A 313 23.16 8.49 13.32
N GLY A 314 22.15 8.64 12.46
CA GLY A 314 21.29 7.54 12.01
C GLY A 314 20.36 6.99 13.10
N GLY A 315 20.17 7.71 14.21
CA GLY A 315 19.42 7.24 15.37
C GLY A 315 17.89 7.33 15.25
N LEU A 316 17.36 7.84 14.14
CA LEU A 316 15.92 8.10 13.97
C LEU A 316 15.04 6.85 13.88
N SER A 317 15.61 5.70 13.54
CA SER A 317 14.87 4.42 13.50
C SER A 317 14.49 3.89 14.88
N GLU A 318 15.13 4.40 15.94
CA GLU A 318 14.96 3.94 17.33
C GLU A 318 14.64 5.10 18.30
N ALA A 319 14.60 6.34 17.82
CA ALA A 319 14.44 7.52 18.68
C ALA A 319 12.98 7.77 19.08
N GLU A 320 12.70 7.75 20.38
CA GLU A 320 11.44 8.28 20.93
C GLU A 320 11.49 9.81 20.94
N LEU A 321 10.90 10.42 19.89
CA LEU A 321 10.85 11.88 19.74
C LEU A 321 9.64 12.48 20.46
N SER A 322 9.83 13.61 21.14
CA SER A 322 8.74 14.43 21.67
C SER A 322 7.90 15.09 20.55
N PRO A 323 6.69 15.59 20.83
CA PRO A 323 5.90 16.37 19.86
C PRO A 323 6.69 17.54 19.22
N ALA A 324 7.51 18.25 20.01
CA ALA A 324 8.39 19.31 19.51
C ALA A 324 9.46 18.76 18.55
N GLN A 325 10.08 17.64 18.91
CA GLN A 325 11.09 16.98 18.09
C GLN A 325 10.53 16.41 16.78
N TRP A 326 9.33 15.83 16.81
CA TRP A 326 8.61 15.42 15.58
C TRP A 326 8.32 16.60 14.67
N SER A 327 7.84 17.70 15.25
CA SER A 327 7.56 18.92 14.50
C SER A 327 8.85 19.50 13.90
N ALA A 328 9.97 19.44 14.65
CA ALA A 328 11.29 19.86 14.18
C ALA A 328 11.78 18.96 13.03
N LEU A 329 11.56 17.65 13.11
CA LEU A 329 11.90 16.72 12.03
C LEU A 329 11.13 17.03 10.74
N VAL A 330 9.82 17.24 10.82
CA VAL A 330 9.00 17.64 9.66
C VAL A 330 9.52 18.96 9.09
N PHE A 331 9.79 19.95 9.95
CA PHE A 331 10.34 21.23 9.54
C PHE A 331 11.68 21.06 8.82
N VAL A 332 12.63 20.31 9.38
CA VAL A 332 13.95 20.07 8.77
C VAL A 332 13.82 19.35 7.43
N LEU A 333 12.98 18.33 7.33
CA LEU A 333 12.78 17.58 6.08
C LEU A 333 12.16 18.45 4.98
N LEU A 334 11.18 19.29 5.32
CA LEU A 334 10.53 20.19 4.36
C LEU A 334 11.38 21.41 3.99
N THR A 335 12.35 21.78 4.83
CA THR A 335 13.22 22.95 4.61
C THR A 335 14.64 22.60 4.19
N SER A 336 14.98 21.32 4.02
CA SER A 336 16.29 20.85 3.53
C SER A 336 16.67 21.45 2.17
N GLU A 337 17.98 21.51 1.87
CA GLU A 337 18.54 22.08 0.62
C GLU A 337 18.27 21.23 -0.63
N GLU A 338 17.86 19.97 -0.47
CA GLU A 338 17.57 19.08 -1.60
C GLU A 338 16.36 19.58 -2.40
N GLU A 339 16.63 20.00 -3.65
CA GLU A 339 15.62 20.41 -4.63
C GLU A 339 14.67 19.23 -4.92
N ASP A 340 13.39 19.39 -4.55
CA ASP A 340 12.33 18.37 -4.59
C ASP A 340 12.64 17.08 -3.80
N LEU A 341 11.88 16.82 -2.74
CA LEU A 341 11.90 15.52 -2.04
C LEU A 341 11.49 14.40 -3.02
N GLU A 342 12.44 13.81 -3.74
CA GLU A 342 12.12 12.85 -4.79
C GLU A 342 11.63 11.53 -4.19
N VAL A 343 12.30 11.07 -3.13
CA VAL A 343 12.01 9.79 -2.47
C VAL A 343 11.93 9.98 -0.96
N PHE A 344 10.79 9.63 -0.39
CA PHE A 344 10.60 9.48 1.04
C PHE A 344 10.71 8.00 1.42
N GLU A 345 11.55 7.68 2.40
CA GLU A 345 11.78 6.30 2.87
C GLU A 345 11.43 6.20 4.36
N LEU A 346 10.30 5.56 4.68
CA LEU A 346 9.87 5.46 6.08
C LEU A 346 10.77 4.52 6.90
N GLN A 347 11.51 3.62 6.25
CA GLN A 347 12.42 2.66 6.89
C GLN A 347 13.58 3.34 7.61
N LYS A 348 13.87 4.62 7.31
CA LYS A 348 14.84 5.46 8.01
C LYS A 348 14.36 5.95 9.38
N PHE A 349 13.09 5.68 9.72
CA PHE A 349 12.41 6.11 10.95
C PHE A 349 11.77 4.91 11.67
N ILE A 350 11.14 5.18 12.81
CA ILE A 350 10.35 4.18 13.53
C ILE A 350 9.21 3.68 12.63
N ARG A 351 9.21 2.38 12.36
CA ARG A 351 8.23 1.67 11.53
C ARG A 351 6.88 1.54 12.26
N SER A 352 6.00 2.52 12.07
CA SER A 352 4.68 2.56 12.71
C SER A 352 3.70 3.49 12.00
N ASP A 353 2.40 3.24 12.17
CA ASP A 353 1.33 4.13 11.70
C ASP A 353 1.45 5.56 12.27
N GLU A 354 1.86 5.70 13.54
CA GLU A 354 1.97 7.00 14.20
C GLU A 354 3.11 7.82 13.60
N CYS A 355 4.27 7.21 13.34
CA CYS A 355 5.38 7.88 12.67
C CYS A 355 4.98 8.30 11.24
N PHE A 356 4.36 7.40 10.47
CA PHE A 356 3.88 7.71 9.13
C PHE A 356 2.89 8.90 9.14
N LYS A 357 1.93 8.89 10.07
CA LYS A 357 0.96 9.98 10.23
C LYS A 357 1.62 11.32 10.55
N ARG A 358 2.66 11.34 11.40
CA ARG A 358 3.41 12.56 11.73
C ARG A 358 4.23 13.08 10.55
N LEU A 359 4.72 12.18 9.70
CA LEU A 359 5.50 12.52 8.51
C LEU A 359 4.65 12.72 7.24
N LEU A 360 3.32 12.67 7.36
CA LEU A 360 2.39 12.85 6.23
C LEU A 360 2.62 14.15 5.43
N PRO A 361 2.93 15.31 6.04
CA PRO A 361 3.28 16.53 5.30
C PRO A 361 4.51 16.35 4.39
N VAL A 362 5.48 15.56 4.84
CA VAL A 362 6.69 15.23 4.07
C VAL A 362 6.34 14.31 2.91
N VAL A 363 5.49 13.29 3.14
CA VAL A 363 5.00 12.37 2.11
C VAL A 363 4.23 13.11 1.01
N GLN A 364 3.45 14.13 1.38
CA GLN A 364 2.67 14.92 0.43
C GLN A 364 3.54 15.71 -0.56
N GLU A 365 4.71 16.15 -0.12
CA GLU A 365 5.71 16.82 -0.96
C GLU A 365 6.61 15.84 -1.74
N ALA A 366 6.55 14.54 -1.42
CA ALA A 366 7.36 13.51 -2.07
C ALA A 366 6.82 13.12 -3.46
N LYS A 367 7.71 12.81 -4.40
CA LYS A 367 7.32 12.16 -5.68
C LYS A 367 7.11 10.66 -5.52
N LYS A 368 7.92 10.03 -4.66
CA LYS A 368 7.89 8.58 -4.37
C LYS A 368 7.90 8.35 -2.87
N ALA A 369 7.05 7.44 -2.38
CA ALA A 369 7.05 7.02 -0.97
C ALA A 369 7.32 5.51 -0.87
N LEU A 370 8.45 5.14 -0.29
CA LEU A 370 8.84 3.77 0.01
C LEU A 370 8.45 3.48 1.46
N LEU A 371 7.39 2.70 1.63
CA LEU A 371 6.71 2.42 2.88
C LEU A 371 6.64 0.90 3.16
N SER A 372 7.42 0.10 2.44
CA SER A 372 7.44 -1.36 2.59
C SER A 372 8.03 -1.81 3.92
N GLU A 373 7.50 -2.89 4.49
CA GLU A 373 7.98 -3.48 5.76
C GLU A 373 8.01 -2.47 6.94
N CYS A 374 7.00 -1.60 7.03
CA CYS A 374 6.92 -0.52 8.00
C CYS A 374 5.86 -0.71 9.09
N ASN A 375 5.29 -1.92 9.21
CA ASN A 375 4.19 -2.25 10.14
C ASN A 375 2.99 -1.31 10.02
N LEU A 376 2.66 -0.91 8.78
CA LEU A 376 1.53 -0.04 8.49
C LEU A 376 0.24 -0.86 8.41
N THR A 377 -0.86 -0.26 8.84
CA THR A 377 -2.19 -0.88 8.86
C THR A 377 -3.20 -0.04 8.07
N GLU A 378 -4.49 -0.37 8.18
CA GLU A 378 -5.58 0.45 7.64
C GLU A 378 -5.54 1.92 8.08
N ARG A 379 -4.94 2.24 9.24
CA ARG A 379 -4.82 3.62 9.74
C ARG A 379 -3.92 4.47 8.85
N SER A 380 -2.79 3.92 8.42
CA SER A 380 -1.91 4.59 7.46
C SER A 380 -2.56 4.69 6.08
N CYS A 381 -3.35 3.70 5.67
CA CYS A 381 -4.11 3.79 4.42
C CYS A 381 -5.12 4.94 4.45
N TRP A 382 -5.81 5.15 5.57
CA TRP A 382 -6.71 6.30 5.76
C TRP A 382 -5.96 7.64 5.70
N ALA A 383 -4.78 7.73 6.33
CA ALA A 383 -3.95 8.93 6.26
C ALA A 383 -3.42 9.17 4.83
N LEU A 384 -2.96 8.13 4.13
CA LEU A 384 -2.47 8.25 2.76
C LEU A 384 -3.59 8.63 1.78
N HIS A 385 -4.83 8.18 2.03
CA HIS A 385 -6.01 8.59 1.26
C HIS A 385 -6.14 10.12 1.16
N THR A 386 -5.87 10.87 2.24
CA THR A 386 -6.04 12.33 2.25
C THR A 386 -4.99 12.99 1.37
N VAL A 387 -3.77 12.46 1.40
CA VAL A 387 -2.67 12.88 0.52
C VAL A 387 -2.97 12.57 -0.93
N LEU A 388 -3.41 11.35 -1.25
CA LEU A 388 -3.77 10.97 -2.62
C LEU A 388 -4.92 11.81 -3.19
N SER A 389 -5.82 12.29 -2.32
CA SER A 389 -6.97 13.12 -2.73
C SER A 389 -6.64 14.62 -2.84
N SER A 390 -5.47 15.05 -2.38
CA SER A 390 -5.07 16.45 -2.29
C SER A 390 -4.51 16.98 -3.63
N GLU A 391 -4.97 18.16 -4.06
CA GLU A 391 -4.47 18.83 -5.28
C GLU A 391 -2.97 19.17 -5.20
N SER A 392 -2.46 19.44 -3.99
CA SER A 392 -1.07 19.80 -3.76
C SER A 392 -0.13 18.60 -3.68
N SER A 393 -0.66 17.38 -3.60
CA SER A 393 0.17 16.16 -3.59
C SER A 393 1.01 16.04 -4.85
N LYS A 394 2.29 15.68 -4.66
CA LYS A 394 3.26 15.40 -5.73
C LYS A 394 3.47 13.91 -5.98
N LEU A 395 2.77 13.06 -5.23
CA LEU A 395 3.03 11.64 -5.16
C LEU A 395 2.60 10.91 -6.44
N THR A 396 3.56 10.25 -7.07
CA THR A 396 3.40 9.47 -8.30
C THR A 396 3.67 7.97 -8.10
N GLU A 397 4.46 7.60 -7.09
CA GLU A 397 4.77 6.21 -6.77
C GLU A 397 4.66 5.93 -5.27
N VAL A 398 4.01 4.81 -4.92
CA VAL A 398 3.89 4.34 -3.55
C VAL A 398 4.21 2.85 -3.49
N ASP A 399 5.10 2.47 -2.58
CA ASP A 399 5.36 1.08 -2.23
C ASP A 399 4.93 0.81 -0.79
N LEU A 400 3.86 0.05 -0.61
CA LEU A 400 3.31 -0.35 0.69
C LEU A 400 3.50 -1.84 0.97
N SER A 401 4.38 -2.51 0.21
CA SER A 401 4.53 -3.97 0.26
C SER A 401 4.93 -4.47 1.65
N SER A 402 4.57 -5.71 1.99
CA SER A 402 4.90 -6.36 3.26
C SER A 402 4.39 -5.60 4.49
N ASN A 403 3.16 -5.08 4.41
CA ASN A 403 2.44 -4.45 5.53
C ASN A 403 1.06 -5.09 5.70
N PRO A 404 0.57 -5.33 6.93
CA PRO A 404 -0.74 -5.92 7.18
C PRO A 404 -1.87 -4.91 6.93
N LEU A 405 -2.11 -4.56 5.66
CA LEU A 405 -3.13 -3.57 5.29
C LEU A 405 -4.54 -4.17 5.28
N GLU A 406 -4.65 -5.44 4.89
CA GLU A 406 -5.91 -6.18 4.73
C GLU A 406 -6.88 -5.51 3.72
N ASP A 407 -8.06 -6.09 3.54
CA ASP A 407 -9.06 -5.53 2.62
C ASP A 407 -9.56 -4.15 3.07
N SER A 408 -9.60 -3.89 4.38
CA SER A 408 -10.05 -2.61 4.93
C SER A 408 -9.10 -1.47 4.57
N GLY A 409 -7.78 -1.66 4.68
CA GLY A 409 -6.78 -0.68 4.27
C GLY A 409 -6.85 -0.38 2.78
N VAL A 410 -6.96 -1.42 1.95
CA VAL A 410 -7.09 -1.27 0.49
C VAL A 410 -8.35 -0.48 0.11
N LYS A 411 -9.49 -0.73 0.77
CA LYS A 411 -10.72 0.05 0.54
C LYS A 411 -10.54 1.54 0.84
N GLN A 412 -9.76 1.90 1.87
CA GLN A 412 -9.44 3.30 2.16
C GLN A 412 -8.60 3.93 1.03
N LEU A 413 -7.57 3.23 0.56
CA LEU A 413 -6.74 3.67 -0.56
C LEU A 413 -7.57 3.85 -1.84
N CYS A 414 -8.51 2.95 -2.10
CA CYS A 414 -9.42 3.02 -3.24
C CYS A 414 -10.21 4.33 -3.30
N ALA A 415 -10.60 4.89 -2.15
CA ALA A 415 -11.26 6.19 -2.11
C ALA A 415 -10.33 7.33 -2.58
N GLY A 416 -9.03 7.28 -2.24
CA GLY A 416 -8.03 8.21 -2.75
C GLY A 416 -7.72 8.01 -4.23
N LEU A 417 -7.63 6.77 -4.70
CA LEU A 417 -7.39 6.43 -6.12
C LEU A 417 -8.52 6.90 -7.06
N LYS A 418 -9.75 6.99 -6.55
CA LYS A 418 -10.92 7.52 -7.28
C LYS A 418 -10.95 9.05 -7.36
N SER A 419 -10.13 9.75 -6.57
CA SER A 419 -10.11 11.21 -6.57
C SER A 419 -9.58 11.73 -7.92
N PRO A 420 -10.23 12.77 -8.51
CA PRO A 420 -9.73 13.40 -9.73
C PRO A 420 -8.37 14.09 -9.52
N ASN A 421 -7.96 14.31 -8.27
CA ASN A 421 -6.70 14.95 -7.92
C ASN A 421 -5.55 13.94 -7.75
N CYS A 422 -5.84 12.64 -7.78
CA CYS A 422 -4.83 11.60 -7.58
C CYS A 422 -3.89 11.52 -8.78
N LYS A 423 -2.60 11.74 -8.52
CA LYS A 423 -1.53 11.69 -9.54
C LYS A 423 -0.73 10.39 -9.50
N LEU A 424 -1.19 9.40 -8.73
CA LEU A 424 -0.47 8.15 -8.52
C LEU A 424 -0.46 7.30 -9.79
N GLU A 425 0.73 6.97 -10.27
CA GLU A 425 0.97 6.16 -11.46
C GLU A 425 1.42 4.74 -11.10
N LYS A 426 2.12 4.56 -9.98
CA LYS A 426 2.62 3.24 -9.54
C LYS A 426 2.24 2.94 -8.10
N LEU A 427 1.67 1.77 -7.87
CA LEU A 427 1.27 1.30 -6.55
C LEU A 427 1.73 -0.14 -6.36
N ARG A 428 2.52 -0.39 -5.32
CA ARG A 428 2.87 -1.74 -4.88
C ARG A 428 2.22 -2.06 -3.56
N LEU A 429 1.48 -3.17 -3.54
CA LEU A 429 0.74 -3.71 -2.41
C LEU A 429 1.10 -5.18 -2.23
N SER A 430 2.36 -5.54 -2.45
CA SER A 430 2.76 -6.94 -2.39
C SER A 430 2.71 -7.46 -0.95
N ASP A 431 2.30 -8.70 -0.72
CA ASP A 431 2.30 -9.33 0.61
C ASP A 431 1.56 -8.49 1.67
N CYS A 432 0.35 -8.01 1.32
CA CYS A 432 -0.45 -7.10 2.15
C CYS A 432 -1.68 -7.73 2.81
N SER A 433 -1.80 -9.07 2.76
CA SER A 433 -2.96 -9.83 3.26
C SER A 433 -4.29 -9.44 2.61
N ILE A 434 -4.26 -9.09 1.32
CA ILE A 434 -5.44 -8.69 0.55
C ILE A 434 -6.17 -9.96 0.05
N THR A 435 -7.50 -9.99 0.16
CA THR A 435 -8.35 -11.09 -0.32
C THR A 435 -9.18 -10.68 -1.55
N GLU A 436 -10.06 -11.57 -2.02
CA GLU A 436 -11.00 -11.34 -3.11
C GLU A 436 -11.78 -10.01 -2.97
N GLU A 437 -12.11 -9.63 -1.73
CA GLU A 437 -12.85 -8.40 -1.46
C GLU A 437 -12.03 -7.14 -1.76
N GLY A 438 -10.76 -7.09 -1.34
CA GLY A 438 -9.86 -5.97 -1.63
C GLY A 438 -9.52 -5.87 -3.12
N TYR A 439 -9.37 -7.00 -3.81
CA TYR A 439 -9.19 -7.05 -5.27
C TYR A 439 -10.41 -6.48 -6.01
N THR A 440 -11.61 -6.84 -5.56
CA THR A 440 -12.87 -6.30 -6.11
C THR A 440 -12.94 -4.78 -5.92
N ALA A 441 -12.58 -4.27 -4.74
CA ALA A 441 -12.53 -2.84 -4.47
C ALA A 441 -11.53 -2.09 -5.36
N LEU A 442 -10.34 -2.67 -5.57
CA LEU A 442 -9.33 -2.14 -6.48
C LEU A 442 -9.83 -2.08 -7.92
N ALA A 443 -10.41 -3.18 -8.42
CA ALA A 443 -10.94 -3.21 -9.79
C ALA A 443 -11.97 -2.09 -10.04
N GLU A 444 -12.82 -1.80 -9.06
CA GLU A 444 -13.79 -0.70 -9.15
C GLU A 444 -13.11 0.68 -9.09
N ALA A 445 -12.09 0.86 -8.26
CA ALA A 445 -11.36 2.13 -8.16
C ALA A 445 -10.53 2.45 -9.41
N LEU A 446 -9.99 1.43 -10.05
CA LEU A 446 -9.09 1.57 -11.20
C LEU A 446 -9.81 2.02 -12.48
N LYS A 447 -11.14 1.85 -12.57
CA LYS A 447 -11.96 2.35 -13.69
C LYS A 447 -11.83 3.86 -13.93
N SER A 448 -11.61 4.63 -12.86
CA SER A 448 -11.48 6.10 -12.92
C SER A 448 -10.10 6.60 -12.49
N SER A 449 -9.12 5.70 -12.33
CA SER A 449 -7.80 6.01 -11.78
C SER A 449 -6.81 6.52 -12.83
N HIS A 450 -5.65 7.00 -12.38
CA HIS A 450 -4.49 7.34 -13.21
C HIS A 450 -3.36 6.32 -13.11
N LEU A 451 -3.61 5.20 -12.40
CA LEU A 451 -2.62 4.17 -12.17
C LEU A 451 -2.24 3.45 -13.47
N ILE A 452 -0.92 3.30 -13.66
CA ILE A 452 -0.29 2.66 -14.82
C ILE A 452 0.31 1.30 -14.44
N GLU A 453 0.83 1.19 -13.22
CA GLU A 453 1.47 -0.03 -12.70
C GLU A 453 0.90 -0.40 -11.33
N LEU A 454 0.44 -1.65 -11.21
CA LEU A 454 -0.07 -2.23 -9.98
C LEU A 454 0.62 -3.55 -9.68
N ASP A 455 1.17 -3.65 -8.47
CA ASP A 455 1.79 -4.88 -7.98
C ASP A 455 1.01 -5.45 -6.80
N LEU A 456 0.45 -6.64 -6.97
CA LEU A 456 -0.41 -7.31 -5.99
C LEU A 456 0.11 -8.72 -5.64
N ARG A 457 1.35 -9.05 -6.03
CA ARG A 457 2.01 -10.31 -5.67
C ARG A 457 1.94 -10.52 -4.15
N GLY A 458 1.81 -11.74 -3.65
CA GLY A 458 1.74 -11.97 -2.19
C GLY A 458 0.34 -11.98 -1.58
N ASN A 459 -0.72 -11.84 -2.39
CA ASN A 459 -2.10 -11.72 -1.91
C ASN A 459 -3.01 -12.81 -2.50
N ASP A 460 -4.24 -12.95 -1.99
CA ASP A 460 -5.23 -13.91 -2.48
C ASP A 460 -6.30 -13.21 -3.33
N PRO A 461 -6.21 -13.25 -4.66
CA PRO A 461 -7.14 -12.53 -5.51
C PRO A 461 -8.56 -13.12 -5.52
N GLY A 462 -8.77 -14.36 -5.09
CA GLY A 462 -10.05 -15.03 -5.33
C GLY A 462 -10.33 -15.29 -6.82
N ALA A 463 -11.41 -16.02 -7.12
CA ALA A 463 -11.78 -16.26 -8.53
C ALA A 463 -12.37 -14.98 -9.16
N SER A 464 -13.17 -14.23 -8.40
CA SER A 464 -13.80 -13.01 -8.93
C SER A 464 -12.81 -11.84 -9.04
N GLY A 465 -11.85 -11.71 -8.12
CA GLY A 465 -10.89 -10.61 -8.16
C GLY A 465 -9.93 -10.69 -9.36
N VAL A 466 -9.42 -11.88 -9.70
CA VAL A 466 -8.66 -12.08 -10.95
C VAL A 466 -9.51 -11.72 -12.16
N LYS A 467 -10.77 -12.16 -12.18
CA LYS A 467 -11.70 -11.90 -13.30
C LYS A 467 -11.91 -10.41 -13.49
N LEU A 468 -12.27 -9.69 -12.44
CA LEU A 468 -12.54 -8.26 -12.49
C LEU A 468 -11.32 -7.45 -12.95
N LEU A 469 -10.12 -7.75 -12.45
CA LEU A 469 -8.90 -7.08 -12.90
C LEU A 469 -8.53 -7.44 -14.34
N THR A 470 -8.73 -8.69 -14.76
CA THR A 470 -8.47 -9.12 -16.15
C THR A 470 -9.45 -8.47 -17.13
N ASP A 471 -10.73 -8.44 -16.79
CA ASP A 471 -11.78 -7.79 -17.58
C ASP A 471 -11.51 -6.28 -17.69
N LEU A 472 -11.05 -5.65 -16.59
CA LEU A 472 -10.67 -4.24 -16.58
C LEU A 472 -9.48 -3.93 -17.52
N LEU A 473 -8.50 -4.83 -17.64
CA LEU A 473 -7.38 -4.65 -18.58
C LEU A 473 -7.82 -4.70 -20.06
N GLN A 474 -9.03 -5.19 -20.35
CA GLN A 474 -9.61 -5.15 -21.69
C GLN A 474 -10.44 -3.88 -21.93
N ASP A 475 -10.69 -3.09 -20.90
CA ASP A 475 -11.43 -1.83 -21.01
C ASP A 475 -10.54 -0.76 -21.67
N PRO A 476 -10.95 -0.15 -22.80
CA PRO A 476 -10.16 0.86 -23.49
C PRO A 476 -9.95 2.15 -22.69
N ASP A 477 -10.79 2.42 -21.66
CA ASP A 477 -10.64 3.58 -20.79
C ASP A 477 -9.71 3.29 -19.60
N CYS A 478 -9.30 2.03 -19.39
CA CYS A 478 -8.35 1.67 -18.35
C CYS A 478 -6.93 2.14 -18.70
N LYS A 479 -6.29 2.86 -17.77
CA LYS A 479 -4.89 3.32 -17.93
C LYS A 479 -3.85 2.32 -17.42
N LEU A 480 -4.28 1.24 -16.77
CA LEU A 480 -3.39 0.25 -16.17
C LEU A 480 -2.74 -0.57 -17.29
N ASN A 481 -1.42 -0.45 -17.42
CA ASN A 481 -0.65 -1.17 -18.43
C ASN A 481 0.10 -2.38 -17.86
N THR A 482 0.45 -2.33 -16.57
CA THR A 482 1.22 -3.37 -15.91
C THR A 482 0.51 -3.83 -14.66
N LEU A 483 0.11 -5.10 -14.63
CA LEU A 483 -0.45 -5.78 -13.47
C LEU A 483 0.44 -6.98 -13.12
N ARG A 484 0.96 -7.01 -11.88
CA ARG A 484 1.74 -8.15 -11.37
C ARG A 484 0.94 -8.92 -10.32
N LEU A 485 0.64 -10.18 -10.63
CA LEU A 485 -0.10 -11.10 -9.74
C LEU A 485 0.77 -12.28 -9.26
N LEU A 486 1.75 -12.71 -10.06
CA LEU A 486 2.61 -13.86 -9.78
C LEU A 486 4.04 -13.41 -9.40
N LYS A 487 4.68 -14.14 -8.48
CA LYS A 487 6.05 -13.87 -8.05
C LYS A 487 7.08 -14.49 -9.00
N ASN A 488 6.83 -15.70 -9.49
CA ASN A 488 7.77 -16.47 -10.27
C ASN A 488 7.66 -16.13 -11.78
N PRO A 489 8.75 -15.68 -12.44
CA PRO A 489 8.75 -15.44 -13.89
C PRO A 489 8.40 -16.68 -14.72
N ASP A 490 8.74 -17.88 -14.26
CA ASP A 490 8.40 -19.11 -14.96
C ASP A 490 6.91 -19.46 -14.81
N ALA A 491 6.27 -19.06 -13.71
CA ALA A 491 4.82 -19.13 -13.56
C ALA A 491 4.10 -18.18 -14.54
N VAL A 492 4.65 -16.98 -14.78
CA VAL A 492 4.12 -16.04 -15.79
C VAL A 492 4.19 -16.66 -17.19
N LYS A 493 5.33 -17.25 -17.57
CA LYS A 493 5.46 -17.96 -18.86
C LYS A 493 4.51 -19.15 -18.96
N ALA A 494 4.34 -19.90 -17.86
CA ALA A 494 3.44 -21.03 -17.82
C ALA A 494 1.99 -20.62 -18.06
N ILE A 495 1.56 -19.46 -17.54
CA ILE A 495 0.23 -18.90 -17.84
C ILE A 495 0.03 -18.66 -19.31
N ASP A 496 1.00 -18.08 -20.02
CA ASP A 496 0.85 -17.78 -21.44
C ASP A 496 0.68 -19.06 -22.26
N VAL A 497 1.45 -20.10 -21.95
CA VAL A 497 1.30 -21.42 -22.57
C VAL A 497 -0.05 -22.07 -22.23
N LEU A 498 -0.43 -22.08 -20.95
CA LEU A 498 -1.68 -22.71 -20.51
C LEU A 498 -2.93 -21.97 -21.01
N LYS A 499 -2.84 -20.65 -21.22
CA LYS A 499 -3.90 -19.85 -21.87
C LYS A 499 -4.18 -20.34 -23.30
N GLU A 500 -3.13 -20.64 -24.07
CA GLU A 500 -3.29 -21.19 -25.42
C GLU A 500 -3.96 -22.57 -25.40
N VAL A 501 -3.65 -23.39 -24.39
CA VAL A 501 -4.22 -24.74 -24.23
C VAL A 501 -5.68 -24.70 -23.75
N LEU A 502 -6.00 -23.83 -22.79
CA LEU A 502 -7.33 -23.75 -22.16
C LEU A 502 -8.29 -22.82 -22.88
N GLY A 503 -7.80 -21.90 -23.71
CA GLY A 503 -8.58 -20.81 -24.29
C GLY A 503 -9.04 -19.74 -23.28
N THR A 504 -8.59 -19.82 -22.03
CA THR A 504 -8.93 -18.89 -20.95
C THR A 504 -7.74 -18.73 -19.98
N ASN A 505 -7.74 -17.68 -19.17
CA ASN A 505 -6.68 -17.45 -18.18
C ASN A 505 -6.77 -18.47 -17.02
N PRO A 506 -5.73 -19.31 -16.79
CA PRO A 506 -5.73 -20.30 -15.70
C PRO A 506 -5.99 -19.72 -14.31
N LEU A 507 -5.61 -18.46 -14.05
CA LEU A 507 -5.85 -17.79 -12.77
C LEU A 507 -7.34 -17.62 -12.44
N LEU A 508 -8.23 -17.76 -13.41
CA LEU A 508 -9.68 -17.69 -13.22
C LEU A 508 -10.29 -19.01 -12.75
N GLN A 509 -9.50 -20.10 -12.74
CA GLN A 509 -10.00 -21.45 -12.55
C GLN A 509 -9.56 -22.00 -11.19
N ARG A 510 -10.53 -22.32 -10.33
CA ARG A 510 -10.30 -23.14 -9.13
C ARG A 510 -10.29 -24.63 -9.46
N GLU A 511 -11.01 -25.01 -10.51
CA GLU A 511 -10.98 -26.34 -11.12
C GLU A 511 -10.19 -26.26 -12.42
N LEU A 512 -8.98 -26.80 -12.40
CA LEU A 512 -8.09 -26.82 -13.55
C LEU A 512 -8.16 -28.19 -14.23
N ASP A 513 -8.93 -28.26 -15.31
CA ASP A 513 -8.99 -29.46 -16.15
C ASP A 513 -8.09 -29.34 -17.38
N LEU A 514 -6.98 -30.08 -17.34
CA LEU A 514 -6.00 -30.20 -18.41
C LEU A 514 -6.00 -31.62 -19.03
N SER A 515 -7.01 -32.44 -18.71
CA SER A 515 -7.10 -33.83 -19.13
C SER A 515 -7.06 -33.97 -20.65
N GLY A 516 -6.07 -34.71 -21.15
CA GLY A 516 -5.81 -34.88 -22.58
C GLY A 516 -5.35 -33.61 -23.33
N LYS A 517 -5.29 -32.44 -22.68
CA LYS A 517 -4.95 -31.15 -23.29
C LYS A 517 -3.45 -30.87 -23.24
N ILE A 518 -2.77 -31.30 -22.17
CA ILE A 518 -1.30 -31.31 -22.11
C ILE A 518 -0.77 -32.72 -22.38
N LYS A 519 0.42 -32.82 -22.98
CA LYS A 519 1.02 -34.12 -23.31
C LYS A 519 2.45 -34.21 -22.79
N GLY A 520 2.71 -35.28 -22.04
CA GLY A 520 4.01 -35.64 -21.49
C GLY A 520 4.47 -34.77 -20.33
N ASP A 521 5.63 -35.13 -19.77
CA ASP A 521 6.18 -34.50 -18.57
C ASP A 521 6.62 -33.04 -18.80
N SER A 522 6.85 -32.61 -20.05
CA SER A 522 7.17 -31.22 -20.37
C SER A 522 6.01 -30.27 -20.09
N GLY A 523 4.77 -30.67 -20.41
CA GLY A 523 3.59 -29.88 -20.08
C GLY A 523 3.34 -29.83 -18.58
N VAL A 524 3.60 -30.95 -17.87
CA VAL A 524 3.52 -31.01 -16.41
C VAL A 524 4.58 -30.11 -15.77
N LYS A 525 5.82 -30.08 -16.26
CA LYS A 525 6.87 -29.19 -15.74
C LYS A 525 6.50 -27.70 -15.85
N GLN A 526 5.84 -27.31 -16.95
CA GLN A 526 5.31 -25.95 -17.10
C GLN A 526 4.19 -25.66 -16.09
N LEU A 527 3.25 -26.59 -15.94
CA LEU A 527 2.20 -26.49 -14.91
C LEU A 527 2.79 -26.43 -13.50
N SER A 528 3.80 -27.24 -13.19
CA SER A 528 4.49 -27.25 -11.90
C SER A 528 5.09 -25.89 -11.55
N ALA A 529 5.69 -25.18 -12.52
CA ALA A 529 6.18 -23.82 -12.29
C ALA A 529 5.07 -22.85 -11.89
N LEU A 530 3.85 -23.03 -12.40
CA LEU A 530 2.67 -22.27 -11.99
C LEU A 530 2.15 -22.70 -10.62
N LEU A 531 2.09 -24.01 -10.33
CA LEU A 531 1.68 -24.56 -9.03
C LEU A 531 2.63 -24.23 -7.88
N GLU A 532 3.92 -24.03 -8.16
CA GLU A 532 4.93 -23.56 -7.20
C GLU A 532 4.69 -22.11 -6.74
N ASP A 533 4.00 -21.31 -7.55
CA ASP A 533 3.71 -19.93 -7.18
C ASP A 533 2.57 -19.89 -6.14
N SER A 534 2.85 -19.30 -4.98
CA SER A 534 1.92 -19.24 -3.84
C SER A 534 0.58 -18.53 -4.13
N HIS A 535 0.49 -17.79 -5.24
CA HIS A 535 -0.72 -17.08 -5.67
C HIS A 535 -1.60 -17.90 -6.60
N TYR A 536 -1.08 -19.01 -7.14
CA TYR A 536 -1.90 -19.95 -7.89
C TYR A 536 -2.47 -21.02 -6.97
N ARG A 537 -3.79 -20.98 -6.77
CA ARG A 537 -4.48 -21.75 -5.73
C ARG A 537 -5.65 -22.57 -6.30
N PRO A 538 -5.42 -23.49 -7.25
CA PRO A 538 -6.46 -24.41 -7.68
C PRO A 538 -6.86 -25.33 -6.53
N GLU A 539 -8.13 -25.70 -6.48
CA GLU A 539 -8.70 -26.67 -5.54
C GLU A 539 -8.82 -28.05 -6.19
N THR A 540 -9.10 -28.10 -7.50
CA THR A 540 -9.21 -29.33 -8.27
C THR A 540 -8.23 -29.30 -9.43
N LEU A 541 -7.47 -30.39 -9.58
CA LEU A 541 -6.53 -30.57 -10.68
C LEU A 541 -6.82 -31.87 -11.44
N MET A 542 -7.24 -31.76 -12.69
CA MET A 542 -7.49 -32.92 -13.56
C MET A 542 -6.43 -33.01 -14.65
N LEU A 543 -5.68 -34.11 -14.65
CA LEU A 543 -4.60 -34.42 -15.60
C LEU A 543 -4.76 -35.82 -16.19
N LYS A 544 -6.01 -36.24 -16.40
CA LYS A 544 -6.33 -37.55 -16.96
C LYS A 544 -5.84 -37.68 -18.40
N ASP A 545 -5.26 -38.82 -18.76
CA ASP A 545 -4.73 -39.10 -20.12
C ASP A 545 -3.75 -38.02 -20.67
N CYS A 546 -2.84 -37.56 -19.80
CA CYS A 546 -1.81 -36.59 -20.15
C CYS A 546 -0.47 -37.23 -20.55
N SER A 547 -0.38 -38.57 -20.59
CA SER A 547 0.86 -39.31 -20.83
C SER A 547 1.97 -38.98 -19.82
N ILE A 548 1.61 -38.81 -18.55
CA ILE A 548 2.52 -38.48 -17.44
C ILE A 548 3.32 -39.72 -17.04
N THR A 549 4.62 -39.54 -16.81
CA THR A 549 5.54 -40.56 -16.30
C THR A 549 6.00 -40.22 -14.88
N GLU A 550 6.96 -40.99 -14.35
CA GLU A 550 7.60 -40.67 -13.06
C GLU A 550 8.14 -39.24 -13.00
N GLU A 551 8.71 -38.71 -14.10
CA GLU A 551 9.26 -37.36 -14.11
C GLU A 551 8.19 -36.30 -13.86
N GLY A 552 7.01 -36.44 -14.48
CA GLY A 552 5.89 -35.52 -14.25
C GLY A 552 5.32 -35.66 -12.84
N CYS A 553 5.21 -36.88 -12.30
CA CYS A 553 4.84 -37.09 -10.90
C CYS A 553 5.85 -36.44 -9.93
N SER A 554 7.14 -36.49 -10.26
CA SER A 554 8.18 -35.81 -9.48
C SER A 554 8.03 -34.30 -9.54
N ALA A 555 7.76 -33.72 -10.71
CA ALA A 555 7.53 -32.29 -10.88
C ALA A 555 6.29 -31.81 -10.10
N LEU A 556 5.18 -32.56 -10.17
CA LEU A 556 3.97 -32.29 -9.38
C LEU A 556 4.28 -32.35 -7.89
N SER A 557 4.89 -33.44 -7.42
CA SER A 557 5.25 -33.61 -6.01
C SER A 557 6.11 -32.45 -5.51
N SER A 558 7.16 -32.06 -6.24
CA SER A 558 7.99 -30.89 -5.90
C SER A 558 7.18 -29.60 -5.81
N SER A 559 6.30 -29.33 -6.79
CA SER A 559 5.48 -28.12 -6.77
C SER A 559 4.52 -28.03 -5.57
N PHE A 560 3.94 -29.16 -5.19
CA PHE A 560 3.03 -29.20 -4.06
C PHE A 560 3.74 -29.16 -2.70
N HIS A 561 5.01 -29.54 -2.59
CA HIS A 561 5.77 -29.29 -1.35
C HIS A 561 5.92 -27.79 -1.07
N SER A 562 5.97 -26.96 -2.11
CA SER A 562 6.06 -25.50 -1.98
C SER A 562 4.70 -24.85 -1.65
N ASN A 563 3.59 -25.44 -2.09
CA ASN A 563 2.24 -24.89 -1.91
C ASN A 563 1.15 -25.99 -1.70
N PRO A 564 1.17 -26.75 -0.59
CA PRO A 564 0.35 -27.96 -0.41
C PRO A 564 -1.10 -27.69 0.02
N GLU A 565 -1.43 -26.45 0.40
CA GLU A 565 -2.59 -26.18 1.26
C GLU A 565 -3.93 -26.14 0.52
N HIS A 566 -3.91 -25.95 -0.81
CA HIS A 566 -5.09 -25.57 -1.58
C HIS A 566 -5.76 -26.72 -2.34
N ILE A 567 -4.99 -27.67 -2.88
CA ILE A 567 -5.58 -28.79 -3.63
C ILE A 567 -6.42 -29.65 -2.69
N ARG A 568 -7.63 -29.97 -3.12
CA ARG A 568 -8.59 -30.86 -2.48
C ARG A 568 -8.84 -32.10 -3.32
N GLU A 569 -8.81 -31.96 -4.64
CA GLU A 569 -9.06 -33.04 -5.59
C GLU A 569 -7.99 -33.12 -6.67
N MET A 570 -7.52 -34.33 -6.96
CA MET A 570 -6.56 -34.58 -8.02
C MET A 570 -6.90 -35.84 -8.79
N ASP A 571 -7.04 -35.73 -10.11
CA ASP A 571 -7.22 -36.86 -11.02
C ASP A 571 -5.99 -37.02 -11.91
N LEU A 572 -5.26 -38.11 -11.71
CA LEU A 572 -4.11 -38.52 -12.52
C LEU A 572 -4.39 -39.82 -13.31
N SER A 573 -5.67 -40.20 -13.45
CA SER A 573 -6.05 -41.46 -14.09
C SER A 573 -5.55 -41.59 -15.52
N GLU A 574 -5.40 -42.81 -16.00
CA GLU A 574 -4.96 -43.14 -17.36
C GLU A 574 -3.55 -42.61 -17.69
N ASN A 575 -2.68 -42.44 -16.69
CA ASN A 575 -1.26 -42.10 -16.86
C ASN A 575 -0.34 -43.22 -16.38
N LYS A 576 0.56 -43.70 -17.24
CA LYS A 576 1.37 -44.92 -16.99
C LYS A 576 2.67 -44.65 -16.21
N PHE A 577 2.58 -43.96 -15.07
CA PHE A 577 3.76 -43.63 -14.25
C PHE A 577 4.20 -44.75 -13.29
N GLY A 578 3.37 -45.78 -13.06
CA GLY A 578 3.72 -46.99 -12.32
C GLY A 578 4.15 -46.76 -10.87
N ASN A 579 4.84 -47.75 -10.28
CA ASN A 579 5.22 -47.73 -8.86
C ASN A 579 6.10 -46.54 -8.49
N SER A 580 7.06 -46.17 -9.35
CA SER A 580 7.98 -45.07 -9.06
C SER A 580 7.26 -43.71 -9.04
N GLY A 581 6.34 -43.47 -9.97
CA GLY A 581 5.50 -42.26 -9.95
C GLY A 581 4.60 -42.17 -8.71
N VAL A 582 3.95 -43.27 -8.32
CA VAL A 582 3.16 -43.32 -7.07
C VAL A 582 4.00 -42.99 -5.85
N GLN A 583 5.22 -43.53 -5.76
CA GLN A 583 6.11 -43.23 -4.63
C GLN A 583 6.44 -41.72 -4.52
N LYS A 584 6.55 -41.01 -5.65
CA LYS A 584 6.70 -39.54 -5.63
C LYS A 584 5.46 -38.84 -5.08
N LEU A 585 4.27 -39.32 -5.42
CA LEU A 585 3.00 -38.78 -4.92
C LEU A 585 2.76 -39.12 -3.44
N CYS A 586 3.22 -40.28 -2.97
CA CYS A 586 3.17 -40.64 -1.55
C CYS A 586 3.88 -39.62 -0.66
N ALA A 587 5.00 -39.05 -1.10
CA ALA A 587 5.71 -38.00 -0.37
C ALA A 587 4.83 -36.75 -0.16
N LEU A 588 4.01 -36.39 -1.15
CA LEU A 588 3.04 -35.30 -1.03
C LEU A 588 1.94 -35.64 0.00
N LEU A 589 1.38 -36.85 -0.04
CA LEU A 589 0.32 -37.28 0.89
C LEU A 589 0.78 -37.27 2.36
N GLN A 590 2.07 -37.43 2.61
CA GLN A 590 2.68 -37.44 3.94
C GLN A 590 3.05 -36.03 4.44
N HIS A 591 2.93 -35.00 3.60
CA HIS A 591 3.25 -33.63 3.99
C HIS A 591 2.20 -33.08 4.97
N GLN A 592 2.63 -32.48 6.09
CA GLN A 592 1.74 -32.09 7.20
C GLN A 592 0.64 -31.09 6.80
N SER A 593 0.93 -30.20 5.85
CA SER A 593 -0.02 -29.20 5.35
C SER A 593 -0.80 -29.65 4.11
N CYS A 594 -0.63 -30.90 3.66
CA CYS A 594 -1.36 -31.44 2.51
C CYS A 594 -2.82 -31.68 2.86
N ASN A 595 -3.72 -31.00 2.16
CA ASN A 595 -5.16 -31.06 2.39
C ASN A 595 -5.91 -31.80 1.28
N LEU A 596 -5.22 -32.65 0.51
CA LEU A 596 -5.82 -33.45 -0.55
C LEU A 596 -6.83 -34.45 0.04
N GLN A 597 -8.07 -34.41 -0.43
CA GLN A 597 -9.19 -35.22 0.05
C GLN A 597 -9.59 -36.31 -0.94
N ILE A 598 -9.49 -36.02 -2.25
CA ILE A 598 -9.89 -36.94 -3.31
C ILE A 598 -8.70 -37.14 -4.25
N LEU A 599 -8.30 -38.40 -4.45
CA LEU A 599 -7.22 -38.75 -5.35
C LEU A 599 -7.65 -39.89 -6.27
N SER A 600 -7.61 -39.66 -7.58
CA SER A 600 -7.87 -40.70 -8.58
C SER A 600 -6.60 -41.10 -9.31
N LEU A 601 -6.25 -42.38 -9.21
CA LEU A 601 -5.09 -43.02 -9.83
C LEU A 601 -5.52 -44.22 -10.69
N SER A 602 -6.71 -44.18 -11.30
CA SER A 602 -7.23 -45.31 -12.09
C SER A 602 -6.35 -45.60 -13.30
N ASP A 603 -6.10 -46.89 -13.58
CA ASP A 603 -5.34 -47.37 -14.73
C ASP A 603 -3.93 -46.72 -14.86
N CYS A 604 -3.23 -46.51 -13.75
CA CYS A 604 -1.90 -45.89 -13.69
C CYS A 604 -0.72 -46.87 -13.72
N SER A 605 -0.98 -48.15 -13.99
CA SER A 605 0.00 -49.25 -14.01
C SER A 605 0.68 -49.50 -12.64
N ILE A 606 -0.05 -49.28 -11.55
CA ILE A 606 0.43 -49.47 -10.18
C ILE A 606 0.36 -50.96 -9.83
N THR A 607 1.43 -51.52 -9.26
CA THR A 607 1.48 -52.92 -8.82
C THR A 607 1.55 -53.04 -7.29
N GLU A 608 1.66 -54.27 -6.78
CA GLU A 608 1.76 -54.61 -5.35
C GLU A 608 2.73 -53.71 -4.54
N GLU A 609 3.88 -53.34 -5.10
CA GLU A 609 4.85 -52.43 -4.47
C GLU A 609 4.30 -51.01 -4.30
N GLY A 610 3.59 -50.48 -5.30
CA GLY A 610 2.98 -49.16 -5.25
C GLY A 610 1.82 -49.10 -4.24
N TYR A 611 1.02 -50.17 -4.14
CA TYR A 611 -0.02 -50.30 -3.12
C TYR A 611 0.56 -50.34 -1.70
N THR A 612 1.72 -50.98 -1.52
CA THR A 612 2.45 -50.97 -0.25
C THR A 612 2.86 -49.55 0.14
N ALA A 613 3.40 -48.77 -0.81
CA ALA A 613 3.78 -47.38 -0.58
C ALA A 613 2.56 -46.48 -0.26
N LEU A 614 1.43 -46.67 -0.97
CA LEU A 614 0.19 -45.96 -0.69
C LEU A 614 -0.35 -46.27 0.70
N SER A 615 -0.39 -47.55 1.08
CA SER A 615 -0.87 -47.96 2.41
C SER A 615 -0.09 -47.29 3.54
N GLU A 616 1.23 -47.14 3.40
CA GLU A 616 2.04 -46.44 4.39
C GLU A 616 1.77 -44.93 4.41
N ALA A 617 1.66 -44.30 3.24
CA ALA A 617 1.41 -42.85 3.13
C ALA A 617 0.02 -42.46 3.66
N LEU A 618 -0.98 -43.32 3.47
CA LEU A 618 -2.36 -43.04 3.84
C LEU A 618 -2.58 -42.97 5.36
N LYS A 619 -1.74 -43.64 6.17
CA LYS A 619 -1.80 -43.61 7.65
C LYS A 619 -1.74 -42.20 8.22
N SER A 620 -0.98 -41.31 7.59
CA SER A 620 -0.82 -39.90 8.01
C SER A 620 -1.54 -38.91 7.10
N SER A 621 -2.30 -39.38 6.11
CA SER A 621 -2.91 -38.53 5.10
C SER A 621 -4.23 -37.88 5.56
N HIS A 622 -4.71 -36.92 4.77
CA HIS A 622 -6.05 -36.31 4.91
C HIS A 622 -7.04 -36.83 3.88
N LEU A 623 -6.69 -37.91 3.17
CA LEU A 623 -7.46 -38.43 2.06
C LEU A 623 -8.75 -39.11 2.55
N ILE A 624 -9.86 -38.77 1.92
CA ILE A 624 -11.20 -39.29 2.22
C ILE A 624 -11.66 -40.24 1.12
N GLU A 625 -11.26 -39.99 -0.12
CA GLU A 625 -11.58 -40.81 -1.29
C GLU A 625 -10.33 -41.14 -2.11
N LEU A 626 -10.18 -42.43 -2.44
CA LEU A 626 -9.10 -42.94 -3.27
C LEU A 626 -9.68 -43.87 -4.35
N ASP A 627 -9.38 -43.56 -5.60
CA ASP A 627 -9.71 -44.41 -6.73
C ASP A 627 -8.44 -45.08 -7.30
N LEU A 628 -8.42 -46.41 -7.25
CA LEU A 628 -7.32 -47.25 -7.71
C LEU A 628 -7.77 -48.26 -8.76
N ARG A 629 -8.95 -48.08 -9.36
CA ARG A 629 -9.49 -49.01 -10.36
C ARG A 629 -8.49 -49.27 -11.50
N GLY A 630 -8.51 -50.49 -12.02
CA GLY A 630 -7.62 -50.88 -13.13
C GLY A 630 -6.13 -50.93 -12.87
N ASN A 631 -5.70 -50.88 -11.61
CA ASN A 631 -4.34 -51.23 -11.21
C ASN A 631 -4.26 -52.69 -10.71
N ASP A 632 -3.07 -53.09 -10.26
CA ASP A 632 -2.79 -54.47 -9.85
C ASP A 632 -2.28 -54.55 -8.39
N PRO A 633 -3.17 -54.70 -7.39
CA PRO A 633 -2.80 -54.59 -5.98
C PRO A 633 -1.92 -55.72 -5.46
N GLY A 634 -1.92 -56.88 -6.11
CA GLY A 634 -1.38 -58.09 -5.50
C GLY A 634 -2.12 -58.54 -4.24
N ALA A 635 -1.76 -59.72 -3.72
CA ALA A 635 -2.40 -60.25 -2.51
C ALA A 635 -2.02 -59.44 -1.27
N SER A 636 -0.78 -58.94 -1.21
CA SER A 636 -0.31 -58.14 -0.07
C SER A 636 -0.89 -56.73 -0.10
N GLY A 637 -0.99 -56.08 -1.26
CA GLY A 637 -1.56 -54.73 -1.37
C GLY A 637 -3.05 -54.69 -1.02
N VAL A 638 -3.85 -55.67 -1.46
CA VAL A 638 -5.25 -55.82 -1.02
C VAL A 638 -5.33 -55.95 0.49
N LYS A 639 -4.48 -56.80 1.08
CA LYS A 639 -4.46 -57.03 2.53
C LYS A 639 -4.09 -55.74 3.28
N LEU A 640 -3.02 -55.06 2.88
CA LEU A 640 -2.55 -53.83 3.51
C LEU A 640 -3.60 -52.71 3.49
N LEU A 641 -4.27 -52.49 2.35
CA LEU A 641 -5.35 -51.50 2.28
C LEU A 641 -6.59 -51.94 3.09
N THR A 642 -6.92 -53.24 3.11
CA THR A 642 -8.02 -53.75 3.94
C THR A 642 -7.74 -53.55 5.43
N ASP A 643 -6.53 -53.89 5.87
CA ASP A 643 -6.10 -53.72 7.26
C ASP A 643 -6.09 -52.23 7.64
N LEU A 644 -5.63 -51.35 6.73
CA LEU A 644 -5.67 -49.89 6.91
C LEU A 644 -7.10 -49.34 7.07
N LEU A 645 -8.08 -49.85 6.32
CA LEU A 645 -9.49 -49.43 6.46
C LEU A 645 -10.13 -49.85 7.79
N GLN A 646 -9.52 -50.77 8.54
CA GLN A 646 -9.95 -51.14 9.89
C GLN A 646 -9.23 -50.31 10.98
N ASP A 647 -8.22 -49.52 10.60
CA ASP A 647 -7.51 -48.64 11.53
C ASP A 647 -8.41 -47.45 11.92
N PRO A 648 -8.66 -47.22 13.22
CA PRO A 648 -9.51 -46.11 13.67
C PRO A 648 -8.94 -44.73 13.32
N ASP A 649 -7.64 -44.62 13.06
CA ASP A 649 -6.99 -43.35 12.70
C ASP A 649 -7.00 -43.10 11.17
N CYS A 650 -7.43 -44.08 10.37
CA CYS A 650 -7.59 -43.94 8.93
C CYS A 650 -8.77 -43.03 8.58
N LYS A 651 -8.51 -41.97 7.79
CA LYS A 651 -9.53 -41.00 7.36
C LYS A 651 -10.22 -41.40 6.04
N LEU A 652 -9.73 -42.45 5.38
CA LEU A 652 -10.22 -42.89 4.08
C LEU A 652 -11.60 -43.55 4.25
N ASN A 653 -12.64 -42.91 3.71
CA ASN A 653 -14.02 -43.40 3.78
C ASN A 653 -14.41 -44.18 2.51
N THR A 654 -13.90 -43.74 1.36
CA THR A 654 -14.24 -44.31 0.06
C THR A 654 -12.98 -44.83 -0.61
N LEU A 655 -12.92 -46.14 -0.84
CA LEU A 655 -11.87 -46.78 -1.63
C LEU A 655 -12.52 -47.49 -2.82
N ARG A 656 -12.17 -47.08 -4.05
CA ARG A 656 -12.64 -47.72 -5.29
C ARG A 656 -11.55 -48.62 -5.86
N LEU A 657 -11.80 -49.93 -5.88
CA LEU A 657 -10.90 -50.94 -6.45
C LEU A 657 -11.49 -51.61 -7.69
N LEU A 658 -12.80 -51.85 -7.69
CA LEU A 658 -13.46 -52.64 -8.73
C LEU A 658 -13.99 -51.77 -9.88
N LYS A 659 -13.80 -52.22 -11.12
CA LYS A 659 -14.10 -51.49 -12.36
C LYS A 659 -15.58 -51.25 -12.60
N SER A 660 -16.48 -52.06 -12.02
CA SER A 660 -17.91 -52.00 -12.31
C SER A 660 -18.80 -52.12 -11.07
N PRO A 661 -19.99 -51.51 -11.07
CA PRO A 661 -20.98 -51.69 -10.00
C PRO A 661 -21.40 -53.15 -9.82
N ASP A 662 -21.51 -53.93 -10.91
CA ASP A 662 -21.83 -55.36 -10.86
C ASP A 662 -20.75 -56.16 -10.10
N ALA A 663 -19.46 -55.79 -10.26
CA ALA A 663 -18.36 -56.40 -9.51
C ALA A 663 -18.40 -56.01 -8.02
N GLU A 664 -18.74 -54.76 -7.71
CA GLU A 664 -18.90 -54.28 -6.33
C GLU A 664 -20.07 -54.96 -5.60
N GLU A 665 -21.18 -55.20 -6.30
CA GLU A 665 -22.31 -55.99 -5.80
C GLU A 665 -21.90 -57.44 -5.50
N ALA A 666 -21.14 -58.07 -6.40
CA ALA A 666 -20.62 -59.41 -6.19
C ALA A 666 -19.68 -59.46 -4.98
N TYR A 667 -18.76 -58.50 -4.89
CA TYR A 667 -17.83 -58.36 -3.78
C TYR A 667 -18.57 -58.21 -2.45
N THR A 668 -19.56 -57.33 -2.38
CA THR A 668 -20.37 -57.12 -1.17
C THR A 668 -21.11 -58.40 -0.79
N CYS A 669 -21.67 -59.12 -1.77
CA CYS A 669 -22.38 -60.36 -1.49
C CYS A 669 -21.45 -61.45 -0.96
N LEU A 670 -20.32 -61.69 -1.64
CA LEU A 670 -19.31 -62.67 -1.22
C LEU A 670 -18.73 -62.32 0.16
N THR A 671 -18.51 -61.05 0.46
CA THR A 671 -18.06 -60.58 1.78
C THR A 671 -19.03 -60.99 2.87
N LYS A 672 -20.34 -60.76 2.66
CA LYS A 672 -21.40 -61.16 3.60
C LYS A 672 -21.51 -62.68 3.74
N MET A 673 -21.33 -63.41 2.65
CA MET A 673 -21.46 -64.87 2.62
C MET A 673 -20.32 -65.59 3.35
N PHE A 674 -19.10 -65.09 3.21
CA PHE A 674 -17.89 -65.78 3.69
C PHE A 674 -17.19 -65.06 4.86
N SER A 675 -17.66 -63.87 5.24
CA SER A 675 -17.08 -63.02 6.31
C SER A 675 -15.58 -62.76 6.12
N LYS A 676 -15.14 -62.68 4.86
CA LYS A 676 -13.76 -62.46 4.43
C LYS A 676 -13.74 -61.55 3.22
N ASN A 677 -12.66 -60.80 3.02
CA ASN A 677 -12.46 -59.99 1.82
C ASN A 677 -12.33 -60.91 0.58
N PRO A 678 -13.26 -60.83 -0.39
CA PRO A 678 -13.24 -61.65 -1.61
C PRO A 678 -11.97 -61.49 -2.44
N LEU A 679 -11.34 -60.31 -2.47
CA LEU A 679 -10.12 -60.07 -3.23
C LEU A 679 -8.91 -60.84 -2.68
N LEU A 680 -9.01 -61.38 -1.46
CA LEU A 680 -8.02 -62.28 -0.85
C LEU A 680 -8.36 -63.77 -1.03
N HIS A 681 -9.47 -64.11 -1.69
CA HIS A 681 -9.85 -65.51 -1.92
C HIS A 681 -8.90 -66.17 -2.91
N THR A 682 -8.28 -67.26 -2.49
CA THR A 682 -7.57 -68.18 -3.40
C THR A 682 -8.52 -69.23 -3.96
N GLU A 683 -9.58 -69.57 -3.22
CA GLU A 683 -10.60 -70.54 -3.60
C GLU A 683 -12.00 -69.99 -3.33
N LEU A 684 -12.91 -70.17 -4.29
CA LEU A 684 -14.32 -69.84 -4.19
C LEU A 684 -15.12 -71.08 -4.53
N ASP A 685 -15.79 -71.61 -3.52
CA ASP A 685 -16.68 -72.77 -3.66
C ASP A 685 -18.15 -72.35 -3.49
N LEU A 686 -18.88 -72.36 -4.61
CA LEU A 686 -20.31 -72.07 -4.69
C LEU A 686 -21.16 -73.34 -4.80
N SER A 687 -20.58 -74.54 -4.69
CA SER A 687 -21.28 -75.82 -4.90
C SER A 687 -22.46 -76.08 -3.95
N ASN A 688 -22.52 -75.37 -2.82
CA ASN A 688 -23.63 -75.43 -1.86
C ASN A 688 -24.52 -74.17 -1.88
N LYS A 689 -24.41 -73.35 -2.93
CA LYS A 689 -25.13 -72.08 -3.13
C LYS A 689 -25.95 -72.12 -4.43
N THR A 690 -26.74 -71.09 -4.66
CA THR A 690 -27.58 -70.88 -5.85
C THR A 690 -27.34 -69.49 -6.47
N PRO A 691 -27.69 -69.27 -7.75
CA PRO A 691 -27.61 -67.94 -8.38
C PRO A 691 -28.49 -66.85 -7.76
N GLU A 692 -29.41 -67.21 -6.86
CA GLU A 692 -30.14 -66.23 -6.03
C GLU A 692 -29.26 -65.65 -4.92
N ASP A 693 -28.23 -66.39 -4.47
CA ASP A 693 -27.26 -65.95 -3.47
C ASP A 693 -26.27 -64.93 -4.05
N VAL A 694 -25.66 -65.24 -5.20
CA VAL A 694 -24.87 -64.30 -6.00
C VAL A 694 -25.31 -64.46 -7.44
N LYS A 695 -25.82 -63.39 -8.05
CA LYS A 695 -26.23 -63.43 -9.46
C LYS A 695 -25.02 -63.65 -10.37
N VAL A 696 -25.20 -64.45 -11.41
CA VAL A 696 -24.12 -64.86 -12.32
C VAL A 696 -23.51 -63.67 -13.06
N LYS A 697 -24.31 -62.67 -13.43
CA LYS A 697 -23.84 -61.42 -14.05
C LYS A 697 -22.86 -60.67 -13.15
N GLN A 698 -23.21 -60.47 -11.88
CA GLN A 698 -22.37 -59.85 -10.85
C GLN A 698 -21.08 -60.65 -10.65
N LEU A 699 -21.19 -61.97 -10.45
CA LEU A 699 -20.02 -62.85 -10.31
C LEU A 699 -19.09 -62.78 -11.52
N SER A 700 -19.65 -62.76 -12.74
CA SER A 700 -18.89 -62.64 -13.98
C SER A 700 -18.16 -61.31 -14.05
N ALA A 701 -18.80 -60.20 -13.65
CA ALA A 701 -18.17 -58.89 -13.60
C ALA A 701 -17.00 -58.84 -12.61
N LEU A 702 -17.11 -59.50 -11.45
CA LEU A 702 -16.00 -59.62 -10.50
C LEU A 702 -14.87 -60.51 -11.03
N LEU A 703 -15.19 -61.62 -11.70
CA LEU A 703 -14.19 -62.49 -12.32
C LEU A 703 -13.41 -61.79 -13.45
N GLN A 704 -14.05 -60.85 -14.16
CA GLN A 704 -13.40 -60.00 -15.17
C GLN A 704 -12.46 -58.96 -14.55
N ASP A 705 -12.64 -58.62 -13.27
CA ASP A 705 -11.86 -57.55 -12.65
C ASP A 705 -10.40 -57.98 -12.42
N PRO A 706 -9.41 -57.19 -12.86
CA PRO A 706 -8.00 -57.49 -12.62
C PRO A 706 -7.62 -57.67 -11.14
N HIS A 707 -8.36 -57.06 -10.21
CA HIS A 707 -8.10 -57.19 -8.77
C HIS A 707 -8.51 -58.56 -8.22
N TYR A 708 -9.37 -59.31 -8.91
CA TYR A 708 -9.88 -60.59 -8.43
C TYR A 708 -9.02 -61.77 -8.91
N ARG A 709 -8.10 -62.22 -8.04
CA ARG A 709 -7.05 -63.20 -8.36
C ARG A 709 -7.35 -64.63 -7.89
N LEU A 710 -8.52 -65.12 -8.25
CA LEU A 710 -8.99 -66.43 -7.82
C LEU A 710 -8.17 -67.57 -8.46
N GLN A 711 -7.68 -68.52 -7.65
CA GLN A 711 -6.93 -69.69 -8.14
C GLN A 711 -7.81 -70.90 -8.36
N LYS A 712 -8.88 -71.05 -7.59
CA LYS A 712 -9.82 -72.16 -7.70
C LYS A 712 -11.27 -71.67 -7.69
N LEU A 713 -12.03 -72.09 -8.69
CA LEU A 713 -13.45 -71.77 -8.82
C LEU A 713 -14.28 -73.05 -8.93
N THR A 714 -15.17 -73.28 -7.97
CA THR A 714 -16.21 -74.30 -8.05
C THR A 714 -17.57 -73.62 -8.17
N LEU A 715 -18.27 -73.87 -9.27
CA LEU A 715 -19.57 -73.25 -9.55
C LEU A 715 -20.73 -73.98 -8.85
N TYR A 716 -21.92 -73.38 -8.91
CA TYR A 716 -23.13 -73.80 -8.18
C TYR A 716 -23.53 -75.26 -8.38
N LYS A 717 -24.34 -75.78 -7.46
CA LYS A 717 -24.85 -77.16 -7.50
C LYS A 717 -25.70 -77.43 -8.74
N GLU A 718 -25.82 -78.71 -9.07
CA GLU A 718 -26.64 -79.33 -10.12
C GLU A 718 -27.97 -78.58 -10.42
N ASP A 719 -28.23 -78.32 -11.70
CA ASP A 719 -29.43 -77.67 -12.30
C ASP A 719 -29.72 -76.20 -11.94
N SER A 720 -28.79 -75.49 -11.27
CA SER A 720 -29.03 -74.09 -10.85
C SER A 720 -28.56 -73.02 -11.84
N MET A 721 -27.63 -73.30 -12.76
CA MET A 721 -27.17 -72.37 -13.80
C MET A 721 -27.78 -72.68 -15.17
N THR A 722 -28.14 -71.64 -15.92
CA THR A 722 -28.51 -71.78 -17.34
C THR A 722 -27.28 -71.93 -18.25
N VAL A 723 -27.51 -72.27 -19.52
CA VAL A 723 -26.45 -72.31 -20.55
C VAL A 723 -25.81 -70.93 -20.72
N ASP A 724 -26.63 -69.87 -20.74
CA ASP A 724 -26.17 -68.49 -20.89
C ASP A 724 -25.34 -68.06 -19.67
N ASP A 725 -25.75 -68.44 -18.46
CA ASP A 725 -24.99 -68.20 -17.22
C ASP A 725 -23.58 -68.80 -17.27
N CYS A 726 -23.47 -70.06 -17.73
CA CYS A 726 -22.17 -70.70 -17.89
C CYS A 726 -21.31 -69.99 -18.95
N SER A 727 -21.91 -69.57 -20.07
CA SER A 727 -21.20 -68.82 -21.12
C SER A 727 -20.67 -67.49 -20.58
N HIS A 728 -21.45 -66.74 -19.79
CA HIS A 728 -21.03 -65.46 -19.21
C HIS A 728 -19.83 -65.61 -18.26
N VAL A 729 -19.84 -66.63 -17.39
CA VAL A 729 -18.72 -66.90 -16.47
C VAL A 729 -17.45 -67.27 -17.25
N ILE A 730 -17.57 -68.10 -18.28
CA ILE A 730 -16.41 -68.52 -19.07
C ILE A 730 -15.85 -67.34 -19.88
N SER A 731 -16.73 -66.55 -20.52
CA SER A 731 -16.37 -65.28 -21.17
C SER A 731 -15.64 -64.33 -20.21
N ALA A 732 -16.08 -64.26 -18.95
CA ALA A 732 -15.42 -63.46 -17.93
C ALA A 732 -13.97 -63.93 -17.65
N LEU A 733 -13.77 -65.24 -17.56
CA LEU A 733 -12.43 -65.82 -17.35
C LEU A 733 -11.48 -65.56 -18.53
N VAL A 734 -11.99 -65.47 -19.76
CA VAL A 734 -11.18 -65.08 -20.95
C VAL A 734 -10.56 -63.70 -20.78
N LEU A 735 -11.28 -62.76 -20.17
CA LEU A 735 -10.84 -61.38 -19.98
C LEU A 735 -9.82 -61.23 -18.84
N ASN A 736 -9.82 -62.13 -17.85
CA ASN A 736 -8.86 -62.17 -16.74
C ASN A 736 -8.27 -63.58 -16.50
N PRO A 737 -7.41 -64.09 -17.41
CA PRO A 737 -7.04 -65.49 -17.42
C PRO A 737 -5.83 -65.87 -16.57
N SER A 738 -5.17 -64.90 -15.94
CA SER A 738 -3.81 -65.06 -15.40
C SER A 738 -3.72 -65.89 -14.12
N HIS A 739 -4.80 -66.02 -13.35
CA HIS A 739 -4.70 -66.50 -11.97
C HIS A 739 -5.36 -67.85 -11.69
N LEU A 740 -6.33 -68.27 -12.52
CA LEU A 740 -7.12 -69.47 -12.28
C LEU A 740 -6.35 -70.74 -12.64
N ARG A 741 -6.18 -71.64 -11.66
CA ARG A 741 -5.49 -72.93 -11.77
C ARG A 741 -6.43 -74.12 -11.77
N GLU A 742 -7.55 -74.04 -11.07
CA GLU A 742 -8.56 -75.09 -11.00
C GLU A 742 -9.94 -74.51 -11.30
N LEU A 743 -10.64 -75.07 -12.29
CA LEU A 743 -12.00 -74.67 -12.64
C LEU A 743 -12.88 -75.91 -12.59
N ASN A 744 -13.76 -76.01 -11.60
CA ASN A 744 -14.68 -77.13 -11.49
C ASN A 744 -16.04 -76.78 -12.10
N LEU A 745 -16.27 -77.25 -13.32
CA LEU A 745 -17.55 -77.13 -14.05
C LEU A 745 -18.43 -78.39 -13.91
N ASN A 746 -18.14 -79.31 -12.99
CA ASN A 746 -18.83 -80.59 -12.93
C ASN A 746 -20.35 -80.42 -12.88
N ARG A 747 -21.04 -81.14 -13.78
CA ARG A 747 -22.51 -81.15 -13.92
C ARG A 747 -23.15 -79.81 -14.31
N ASN A 748 -22.37 -78.83 -14.78
CA ASN A 748 -22.86 -77.63 -15.46
C ASN A 748 -22.84 -77.81 -16.99
N LYS A 749 -23.77 -77.19 -17.73
CA LYS A 749 -23.90 -77.33 -19.19
C LYS A 749 -23.57 -76.02 -19.91
N PRO A 750 -22.31 -75.80 -20.36
CA PRO A 750 -21.88 -74.54 -20.97
C PRO A 750 -22.42 -74.25 -22.38
N GLY A 751 -23.06 -75.22 -23.03
CA GLY A 751 -23.56 -75.07 -24.41
C GLY A 751 -22.44 -74.85 -25.44
N GLU A 752 -22.81 -74.57 -26.69
CA GLU A 752 -21.84 -74.40 -27.78
C GLU A 752 -21.00 -73.12 -27.64
N SER A 753 -21.62 -72.01 -27.22
CA SER A 753 -20.94 -70.72 -27.00
C SER A 753 -19.95 -70.79 -25.84
N GLY A 754 -20.36 -71.31 -24.68
CA GLY A 754 -19.48 -71.44 -23.52
C GLY A 754 -18.33 -72.42 -23.77
N LEU A 755 -18.54 -73.48 -24.56
CA LEU A 755 -17.43 -74.36 -24.98
C LEU A 755 -16.43 -73.64 -25.88
N ARG A 756 -16.88 -72.74 -26.77
CA ARG A 756 -16.00 -71.93 -27.60
C ARG A 756 -15.18 -70.96 -26.76
N ASP A 757 -15.83 -70.23 -25.85
CA ASP A 757 -15.16 -69.32 -24.93
C ASP A 757 -14.16 -70.07 -24.04
N LEU A 758 -14.47 -71.30 -23.62
CA LEU A 758 -13.57 -72.15 -22.84
C LEU A 758 -12.35 -72.56 -23.66
N CYS A 759 -12.54 -72.90 -24.95
CA CYS A 759 -11.42 -73.15 -25.84
C CYS A 759 -10.54 -71.90 -26.02
N ASP A 760 -11.13 -70.72 -26.10
CA ASP A 760 -10.42 -69.47 -26.26
C ASP A 760 -9.67 -69.08 -24.97
N PHE A 761 -10.26 -69.34 -23.80
CA PHE A 761 -9.61 -69.24 -22.50
C PHE A 761 -8.38 -70.14 -22.42
N LEU A 762 -8.50 -71.42 -22.80
CA LEU A 762 -7.40 -72.38 -22.78
C LEU A 762 -6.28 -72.05 -23.79
N LYS A 763 -6.60 -71.36 -24.89
CA LYS A 763 -5.61 -70.89 -25.88
C LYS A 763 -4.93 -69.60 -25.47
N ASN A 764 -5.45 -68.88 -24.48
CA ASN A 764 -4.88 -67.61 -24.06
C ASN A 764 -3.46 -67.84 -23.50
N PRO A 765 -2.42 -67.13 -23.98
CA PRO A 765 -1.05 -67.35 -23.54
C PRO A 765 -0.83 -67.03 -22.05
N LYS A 766 -1.76 -66.31 -21.41
CA LYS A 766 -1.74 -66.02 -19.98
C LYS A 766 -2.54 -67.03 -19.14
N CYS A 767 -3.22 -68.00 -19.75
CA CYS A 767 -4.00 -69.01 -19.02
C CYS A 767 -3.09 -69.89 -18.17
N THR A 768 -3.39 -69.99 -16.88
CA THR A 768 -2.62 -70.80 -15.92
C THR A 768 -3.36 -72.04 -15.42
N LEU A 769 -4.43 -72.44 -16.13
CA LEU A 769 -5.28 -73.56 -15.73
C LEU A 769 -4.52 -74.88 -15.76
N GLN A 770 -4.54 -75.59 -14.64
CA GLN A 770 -3.89 -76.90 -14.43
C GLN A 770 -4.92 -78.03 -14.36
N THR A 771 -6.12 -77.74 -13.88
CA THR A 771 -7.21 -78.70 -13.67
C THR A 771 -8.54 -78.08 -14.13
N LEU A 772 -9.29 -78.80 -14.97
CA LEU A 772 -10.63 -78.44 -15.47
C LEU A 772 -11.63 -79.57 -15.18
#